data_AF-A0A1C3H1X5-F1
#
_entry.id   AF-A0A1C3H1X5-F1
#
_cell.length_a   1.000
_cell.length_b   1.000
_cell.length_c   1.000
_cell.angle_alpha   90.00
_cell.angle_beta   90.00
_cell.angle_gamma   90.00
#
_symmetry.space_group_name_H-M   'P 1'
#
loop_
_entity.id
_entity.type
_entity.pdbx_description
1 polymer ?
#
loop_
_entity_poly.entity_id
_entity_poly.type
_entity_poly.pdbx_seq_one_letter_code
_entity_poly.pdbx_strand_id
1 'polypeptide(L)'
;MNSGNNGNANENGGNGNANENGSNGNANENGSNGNANENGSNGNANENGNNGNPNENGSNDNGNNPANPSGLPICTILGAFAGGIVGNKFGGPLGAIIGAGVGAQHGANACGEPDPWKPPFPPLRLDPLSLDLNGDGKIGTLPLARGVHFDMDNSGFAEKLSWIAPEDGLLVNLADGATRVSNGSQLLGNETRLPSGELAADGFEALAALDDNGDGKVDAQDAAFAHLRVWQDKNSDGIASADELFTLESLGIFSLATAYDASTWTDANGVEHRGEGSFVREDASGLMQTLWFTADKVDSVAVDVHHGSSAGLPEAVTRLPNAAGFGNVDTLHRAMNADADLRALVEAFVAEGDPAARQTLTEQILRRWAKAEAVTGTRGALDARDLAVLEAFWGQPALAEQPTGAYARSVAQVYEDLKSLLHAQLSLQSHYREWYALAQFRVQHGAWEINDTALADAIAQRFGAGSVNAATVGDFLDAVQGLTPGNAALLQHLTVSVRQASAQLPQESRSALHEVIHRGDDRIVLTDGEDFVNAGAGNDRIEGNAGSNVIMDGAGNDTVHAGAGDDVLVSGSGNDSLDGGSGNDVYRFDRHSGHDTVHNVDNDPGRHDEIHLTGHDMTEVDISRVNNDLVIRGHDGESSVTVRDHFNGAPIDAVRFSDDIVFDRAFLDKVARANSDPDYPDPTDWVENGGGQYDLDALLNRLANGSTDAESRDKQPDWRKLLDRLSHGTDSPRDIDEVDGLIAQMGNGTAGKRDAAQHHYEHHAHGTGGTHDPLDRLIDTWAGI
;
A
#
# COMPACT_ATOMS: atom_id res chain seq x y z
N MET A 1 17.72 -63.98 -2.28
CA MET A 1 17.03 -65.15 -2.89
C MET A 1 15.92 -64.61 -3.80
N ASN A 2 15.64 -65.32 -4.92
CA ASN A 2 14.48 -65.26 -5.85
C ASN A 2 13.28 -64.32 -5.56
N SER A 3 12.54 -63.78 -6.55
CA SER A 3 12.68 -63.79 -8.03
C SER A 3 11.50 -63.09 -8.74
N GLY A 4 11.77 -62.32 -9.82
CA GLY A 4 10.86 -62.12 -10.98
C GLY A 4 9.53 -61.34 -10.77
N ASN A 5 8.81 -60.90 -11.81
CA ASN A 5 9.11 -60.87 -13.26
C ASN A 5 8.24 -59.82 -14.00
N ASN A 6 8.67 -59.45 -15.21
CA ASN A 6 8.07 -58.56 -16.23
C ASN A 6 6.53 -58.46 -16.36
N GLY A 7 6.07 -57.31 -16.88
CA GLY A 7 4.79 -57.17 -17.59
C GLY A 7 4.54 -55.77 -18.18
N ASN A 8 4.92 -55.54 -19.44
CA ASN A 8 4.75 -54.26 -20.15
C ASN A 8 3.56 -54.34 -21.13
N ALA A 9 2.63 -53.38 -21.13
CA ALA A 9 1.72 -53.09 -22.24
C ALA A 9 1.00 -51.74 -22.07
N ASN A 10 0.90 -50.98 -23.17
CA ASN A 10 0.21 -49.71 -23.33
C ASN A 10 -0.95 -49.93 -24.32
N GLU A 11 -2.11 -49.27 -24.17
CA GLU A 11 -2.96 -48.85 -25.31
C GLU A 11 -4.20 -48.00 -24.93
N ASN A 12 -4.20 -46.76 -25.41
CA ASN A 12 -5.30 -45.89 -25.89
C ASN A 12 -6.80 -46.23 -25.64
N GLY A 13 -7.49 -45.24 -25.06
CA GLY A 13 -8.46 -44.42 -25.81
C GLY A 13 -9.96 -44.75 -25.72
N GLY A 14 -10.82 -43.71 -25.86
CA GLY A 14 -12.22 -43.91 -26.31
C GLY A 14 -13.35 -43.35 -25.43
N ASN A 15 -13.46 -42.01 -25.40
CA ASN A 15 -14.68 -41.18 -25.30
C ASN A 15 -16.08 -41.86 -25.39
N GLY A 16 -17.09 -41.42 -24.60
CA GLY A 16 -18.49 -41.42 -25.08
C GLY A 16 -19.67 -41.78 -24.15
N ASN A 17 -20.12 -40.81 -23.33
CA ASN A 17 -21.53 -40.34 -23.22
C ASN A 17 -22.67 -41.15 -22.51
N ALA A 18 -23.71 -40.39 -22.12
CA ALA A 18 -25.09 -40.72 -21.73
C ALA A 18 -25.40 -41.31 -20.33
N ASN A 19 -26.57 -41.05 -19.68
CA ASN A 19 -27.59 -39.98 -19.73
C ASN A 19 -28.61 -40.20 -18.56
N GLU A 20 -29.58 -39.27 -18.40
CA GLU A 20 -30.93 -39.43 -17.80
C GLU A 20 -31.20 -39.19 -16.29
N ASN A 21 -31.68 -37.96 -16.02
CA ASN A 21 -33.05 -37.61 -15.60
C ASN A 21 -33.77 -38.34 -14.44
N GLY A 22 -34.48 -37.55 -13.61
CA GLY A 22 -35.55 -38.14 -12.79
C GLY A 22 -36.42 -37.31 -11.84
N SER A 23 -37.08 -36.22 -12.29
CA SER A 23 -38.44 -35.80 -11.82
C SER A 23 -38.61 -35.20 -10.39
N ASN A 24 -39.63 -34.41 -10.01
CA ASN A 24 -40.48 -33.36 -10.62
C ASN A 24 -41.43 -32.83 -9.51
N GLY A 25 -41.90 -31.57 -9.56
CA GLY A 25 -42.92 -31.07 -8.60
C GLY A 25 -43.12 -29.55 -8.65
N ASN A 26 -44.31 -29.09 -9.05
CA ASN A 26 -44.61 -27.69 -9.38
C ASN A 26 -45.94 -27.23 -8.73
N ALA A 27 -46.14 -25.89 -8.68
CA ALA A 27 -47.38 -25.09 -8.52
C ALA A 27 -47.57 -24.30 -7.20
N ASN A 28 -48.28 -23.16 -7.16
CA ASN A 28 -48.50 -22.03 -8.11
C ASN A 28 -49.25 -20.87 -7.38
N GLU A 29 -49.29 -19.67 -7.98
CA GLU A 29 -50.29 -18.58 -7.86
C GLU A 29 -50.27 -17.47 -6.77
N ASN A 30 -50.06 -16.23 -7.28
CA ASN A 30 -50.90 -15.01 -7.17
C ASN A 30 -51.02 -14.16 -5.87
N GLY A 31 -50.75 -12.84 -6.00
CA GLY A 31 -51.75 -11.84 -5.55
C GLY A 31 -51.35 -10.45 -5.02
N SER A 32 -51.09 -9.48 -5.91
CA SER A 32 -51.62 -8.08 -5.90
C SER A 32 -51.18 -6.98 -4.88
N ASN A 33 -50.69 -5.86 -5.45
CA ASN A 33 -50.88 -4.42 -5.12
C ASN A 33 -51.19 -3.89 -3.70
N GLY A 34 -50.49 -2.79 -3.34
CA GLY A 34 -50.95 -1.83 -2.32
C GLY A 34 -50.06 -0.58 -2.19
N ASN A 35 -50.45 0.54 -2.81
CA ASN A 35 -49.78 1.86 -2.73
C ASN A 35 -50.48 2.75 -1.68
N ALA A 36 -49.76 3.49 -0.84
CA ALA A 36 -50.30 4.54 0.04
C ALA A 36 -49.23 5.57 0.46
N ASN A 37 -49.66 6.81 0.70
CA ASN A 37 -48.86 8.04 0.68
C ASN A 37 -49.06 8.87 1.98
N GLU A 38 -48.34 10.00 2.08
CA GLU A 38 -48.66 11.24 2.84
C GLU A 38 -48.05 11.52 4.24
N ASN A 39 -47.20 12.57 4.25
CA ASN A 39 -47.25 13.80 5.06
C ASN A 39 -47.30 13.77 6.62
N GLY A 40 -46.16 14.13 7.22
CA GLY A 40 -45.95 15.48 7.77
C GLY A 40 -46.47 15.86 9.18
N SER A 41 -45.64 16.59 9.94
CA SER A 41 -46.04 17.86 10.58
C SER A 41 -44.85 18.66 11.13
N ASN A 42 -44.99 19.98 11.07
CA ASN A 42 -44.09 21.00 11.60
C ASN A 42 -44.36 21.26 13.10
N GLY A 43 -43.43 21.88 13.84
CA GLY A 43 -43.66 22.20 15.26
C GLY A 43 -42.56 23.06 15.93
N ASN A 44 -42.51 24.35 15.63
CA ASN A 44 -41.62 25.33 16.27
C ASN A 44 -42.34 26.05 17.44
N ALA A 45 -41.70 26.21 18.60
CA ALA A 45 -42.18 27.09 19.67
C ALA A 45 -41.02 27.62 20.55
N ASN A 46 -41.03 28.93 20.77
CA ASN A 46 -40.09 29.73 21.55
C ASN A 46 -40.89 30.39 22.69
N GLU A 47 -40.35 30.51 23.92
CA GLU A 47 -40.69 31.65 24.79
C GLU A 47 -39.74 31.84 26.01
N ASN A 48 -39.59 33.11 26.42
CA ASN A 48 -38.75 33.58 27.54
C ASN A 48 -39.51 33.63 28.87
N GLY A 49 -38.80 33.58 30.01
CA GLY A 49 -39.36 33.95 31.32
C GLY A 49 -38.29 34.15 32.42
N ASN A 50 -38.22 35.34 33.02
CA ASN A 50 -37.13 35.79 33.90
C ASN A 50 -37.63 36.19 35.32
N ASN A 51 -36.68 36.32 36.27
CA ASN A 51 -36.68 36.98 37.61
C ASN A 51 -36.73 36.09 38.87
N GLY A 52 -35.94 36.45 39.91
CA GLY A 52 -35.99 35.78 41.21
C GLY A 52 -35.42 36.48 42.47
N ASN A 53 -34.15 36.94 42.48
CA ASN A 53 -33.52 37.71 43.59
C ASN A 53 -33.22 36.91 44.92
N PRO A 54 -32.58 37.48 45.99
CA PRO A 54 -31.19 37.14 46.34
C PRO A 54 -30.93 36.92 47.87
N ASN A 55 -29.75 37.32 48.37
CA ASN A 55 -29.27 37.43 49.78
C ASN A 55 -28.72 36.15 50.44
N GLU A 56 -27.65 36.16 51.27
CA GLU A 56 -26.68 37.23 51.63
C GLU A 56 -25.41 36.64 52.29
N ASN A 57 -24.28 37.37 52.22
CA ASN A 57 -23.06 37.33 53.09
C ASN A 57 -22.22 36.02 53.20
N GLY A 58 -20.89 36.04 53.09
CA GLY A 58 -19.96 37.14 52.77
C GLY A 58 -18.48 36.82 53.04
N SER A 59 -17.58 37.70 52.57
CA SER A 59 -16.08 37.62 52.60
C SER A 59 -15.46 36.85 51.42
N ASN A 60 -15.23 37.46 50.25
CA ASN A 60 -14.10 38.34 49.89
C ASN A 60 -12.70 37.78 50.23
N ASP A 61 -11.98 37.31 49.21
CA ASP A 61 -10.93 38.16 48.62
C ASP A 61 -10.90 38.00 47.09
N ASN A 62 -10.61 39.09 46.36
CA ASN A 62 -10.70 39.17 44.90
C ASN A 62 -9.31 39.16 44.22
N GLY A 63 -9.15 38.69 42.98
CA GLY A 63 -10.16 38.09 42.10
C GLY A 63 -9.74 37.94 40.63
N ASN A 64 -10.75 37.80 39.76
CA ASN A 64 -10.74 37.79 38.29
C ASN A 64 -10.17 36.58 37.53
N ASN A 65 -11.00 35.54 37.54
CA ASN A 65 -11.40 34.75 36.36
C ASN A 65 -11.89 35.68 35.20
N PRO A 66 -12.01 35.23 33.93
CA PRO A 66 -13.13 34.35 33.55
C PRO A 66 -12.76 33.16 32.65
N ALA A 67 -13.56 32.10 32.76
CA ALA A 67 -13.43 30.88 31.97
C ALA A 67 -13.86 31.06 30.50
N ASN A 68 -13.25 30.28 29.60
CA ASN A 68 -13.83 29.93 28.31
C ASN A 68 -14.45 28.52 28.40
N PRO A 69 -15.77 28.34 28.28
CA PRO A 69 -16.45 27.08 28.58
C PRO A 69 -16.50 26.10 27.39
N SER A 70 -15.33 25.72 26.87
CA SER A 70 -15.16 24.59 25.92
C SER A 70 -13.67 24.20 25.81
N GLY A 71 -13.01 24.02 26.96
CA GLY A 71 -11.55 23.91 27.08
C GLY A 71 -10.92 22.64 26.52
N LEU A 72 -10.89 22.50 25.19
CA LEU A 72 -9.85 21.71 24.49
C LEU A 72 -8.64 22.62 24.23
N PRO A 73 -7.39 22.16 24.42
CA PRO A 73 -6.22 22.99 24.25
C PRO A 73 -5.98 23.30 22.76
N ILE A 74 -6.03 24.57 22.39
CA ILE A 74 -5.60 25.03 21.06
C ILE A 74 -4.06 25.04 21.03
N CYS A 75 -3.45 24.05 20.39
CA CYS A 75 -2.02 24.05 20.11
C CYS A 75 -1.66 25.20 19.15
N THR A 76 -1.19 26.32 19.72
CA THR A 76 -0.64 27.47 18.98
C THR A 76 0.84 27.58 19.29
N ILE A 77 1.73 27.15 18.40
CA ILE A 77 3.18 27.27 18.61
C ILE A 77 3.85 27.82 17.36
N LEU A 78 4.22 29.11 17.42
CA LEU A 78 5.23 29.72 16.55
C LEU A 78 6.63 29.27 17.01
N GLY A 79 7.48 28.86 16.06
CA GLY A 79 8.74 28.18 16.37
C GLY A 79 9.93 29.10 16.67
N ALA A 80 11.01 28.49 17.19
CA ALA A 80 12.40 28.86 16.96
C ALA A 80 13.34 27.81 17.60
N PHE A 81 14.44 27.45 16.93
CA PHE A 81 15.62 26.88 17.59
C PHE A 81 16.90 27.35 16.90
N ALA A 82 17.70 28.15 17.62
CA ALA A 82 19.10 28.41 17.30
C ALA A 82 19.84 28.80 18.59
N GLY A 83 20.79 27.97 19.01
CA GLY A 83 21.91 28.27 19.92
C GLY A 83 21.63 28.96 21.28
N GLY A 84 21.83 28.23 22.38
CA GLY A 84 22.04 28.86 23.69
C GLY A 84 21.63 27.99 24.89
N ILE A 85 22.54 27.77 25.83
CA ILE A 85 22.27 27.06 27.08
C ILE A 85 21.55 28.01 28.06
N VAL A 86 20.55 27.48 28.78
CA VAL A 86 20.19 27.69 30.22
C VAL A 86 18.66 27.66 30.44
N GLY A 87 18.19 26.68 31.22
CA GLY A 87 16.96 26.82 32.03
C GLY A 87 15.67 26.15 31.53
N ASN A 88 15.39 24.95 32.04
CA ASN A 88 14.07 24.29 32.19
C ASN A 88 12.91 24.77 31.31
N LYS A 89 12.77 24.26 30.07
CA LYS A 89 11.48 24.14 29.36
C LYS A 89 11.42 22.85 28.55
N PHE A 90 10.30 22.14 28.65
CA PHE A 90 10.05 20.84 28.02
C PHE A 90 9.67 20.98 26.54
N GLY A 91 9.80 19.88 25.78
CA GLY A 91 9.71 19.84 24.32
C GLY A 91 8.31 20.00 23.72
N GLY A 92 8.26 20.18 22.40
CA GLY A 92 7.04 20.18 21.58
C GLY A 92 6.85 18.88 20.78
N PRO A 93 5.87 18.81 19.87
CA PRO A 93 5.40 17.57 19.21
C PRO A 93 6.38 16.91 18.21
N LEU A 94 7.61 17.44 18.06
CA LEU A 94 8.72 16.73 17.43
C LEU A 94 9.28 15.58 18.31
N GLY A 95 8.79 15.45 19.54
CA GLY A 95 9.32 14.55 20.56
C GLY A 95 9.01 13.07 20.32
N ALA A 96 7.74 12.65 20.38
CA ALA A 96 7.42 11.22 20.51
C ALA A 96 6.98 10.55 19.19
N ILE A 97 6.43 11.28 18.20
CA ILE A 97 6.19 10.75 16.83
C ILE A 97 7.51 10.29 16.15
N ILE A 98 8.65 10.93 16.46
CA ILE A 98 9.93 10.72 15.75
C ILE A 98 11.10 10.35 16.68
N GLY A 99 10.79 9.71 17.82
CA GLY A 99 11.80 9.00 18.62
C GLY A 99 12.81 9.90 19.36
N ALA A 100 12.37 10.90 20.12
CA ALA A 100 13.23 11.57 21.10
C ALA A 100 13.51 10.64 22.29
N GLY A 101 14.60 9.88 22.19
CA GLY A 101 15.12 9.03 23.26
C GLY A 101 15.63 9.83 24.45
N VAL A 102 14.73 10.21 25.36
CA VAL A 102 15.04 10.49 26.77
C VAL A 102 13.92 9.88 27.62
N GLY A 103 14.25 8.92 28.48
CA GLY A 103 13.27 8.27 29.33
C GLY A 103 12.53 9.27 30.23
N ALA A 104 11.20 9.30 30.11
CA ALA A 104 10.31 10.08 30.98
C ALA A 104 9.12 9.20 31.39
N GLN A 105 9.16 8.72 32.63
CA GLN A 105 8.04 8.02 33.25
C GLN A 105 6.82 8.95 33.34
N HIS A 106 5.63 8.38 33.10
CA HIS A 106 4.30 9.00 33.24
C HIS A 106 3.95 10.16 32.28
N GLY A 107 3.02 9.88 31.35
CA GLY A 107 2.02 10.87 30.93
C GLY A 107 2.20 11.57 29.58
N ALA A 108 2.40 10.81 28.49
CA ALA A 108 2.34 11.36 27.12
C ALA A 108 0.91 11.60 26.58
N ASN A 109 -0.15 11.21 27.30
CA ASN A 109 -1.54 11.23 26.83
C ASN A 109 -2.18 12.64 26.66
N ALA A 110 -1.39 13.72 26.63
CA ALA A 110 -1.88 15.10 26.49
C ALA A 110 -1.97 15.58 25.03
N CYS A 111 -1.26 14.91 24.12
CA CYS A 111 -1.47 14.94 22.69
C CYS A 111 -1.45 13.48 22.27
N GLY A 112 -2.57 12.94 21.76
CA GLY A 112 -2.58 11.57 21.28
C GLY A 112 -1.69 11.49 20.05
N GLU A 113 -0.53 10.86 20.17
CA GLU A 113 0.40 10.61 19.07
C GLU A 113 0.19 9.18 18.55
N PRO A 114 0.40 8.89 17.24
CA PRO A 114 0.37 7.52 16.76
C PRO A 114 1.62 6.80 17.27
N ASP A 115 1.46 5.57 17.76
CA ASP A 115 2.62 4.69 17.93
C ASP A 115 3.32 4.53 16.57
N PRO A 116 4.67 4.63 16.49
CA PRO A 116 5.38 4.40 15.23
C PRO A 116 5.05 2.99 14.72
N TRP A 117 4.83 2.86 13.42
CA TRP A 117 4.47 1.58 12.82
C TRP A 117 5.53 0.51 13.13
N LYS A 118 5.08 -0.62 13.66
CA LYS A 118 5.90 -1.78 13.98
C LYS A 118 5.53 -2.93 13.03
N PRO A 119 6.50 -3.67 12.48
CA PRO A 119 6.23 -4.71 11.51
C PRO A 119 5.48 -5.88 12.19
N PRO A 120 4.34 -6.32 11.66
CA PRO A 120 3.48 -7.31 12.33
C PRO A 120 4.12 -8.69 12.33
N PHE A 121 4.20 -9.32 13.50
CA PHE A 121 4.72 -10.69 13.66
C PHE A 121 4.09 -11.35 14.90
N PRO A 122 3.84 -12.67 14.91
CA PRO A 122 3.30 -13.35 16.09
C PRO A 122 4.27 -13.31 17.28
N PRO A 123 3.76 -13.24 18.52
CA PRO A 123 4.60 -13.23 19.70
C PRO A 123 5.31 -14.57 19.89
N LEU A 124 6.56 -14.54 20.37
CA LEU A 124 7.29 -15.73 20.77
C LEU A 124 6.75 -16.26 22.10
N ARG A 125 6.98 -17.55 22.39
CA ARG A 125 6.78 -18.10 23.75
C ARG A 125 8.10 -18.51 24.38
N LEU A 126 8.36 -18.06 25.61
CA LEU A 126 9.59 -18.26 26.36
C LEU A 126 9.27 -18.80 27.77
N ASP A 127 10.07 -19.73 28.27
CA ASP A 127 9.79 -20.53 29.48
C ASP A 127 10.80 -20.21 30.58
N PRO A 128 10.37 -19.61 31.70
CA PRO A 128 11.03 -19.80 33.00
C PRO A 128 10.25 -20.71 33.97
N LEU A 129 11.02 -21.52 34.71
CA LEU A 129 10.57 -22.31 35.84
C LEU A 129 10.21 -21.39 37.03
N SER A 130 8.99 -21.55 37.52
CA SER A 130 8.35 -20.68 38.50
C SER A 130 7.90 -21.47 39.74
N LEU A 131 7.92 -20.82 40.91
CA LEU A 131 7.62 -21.42 42.22
C LEU A 131 6.43 -20.71 42.86
N ASP A 132 5.47 -21.49 43.37
CA ASP A 132 4.38 -21.00 44.23
C ASP A 132 4.98 -20.57 45.57
N LEU A 133 5.00 -19.25 45.86
CA LEU A 133 5.56 -18.75 47.11
C LEU A 133 4.51 -18.60 48.20
N ASN A 134 3.26 -18.30 47.81
CA ASN A 134 2.18 -17.97 48.71
C ASN A 134 1.43 -19.22 49.26
N GLY A 135 1.51 -20.35 48.57
CA GLY A 135 0.95 -21.65 48.94
C GLY A 135 -0.52 -21.86 48.57
N ASP A 136 -1.07 -21.10 47.61
CA ASP A 136 -2.47 -21.26 47.16
C ASP A 136 -2.69 -22.32 46.07
N GLY A 137 -1.62 -22.97 45.60
CA GLY A 137 -1.67 -24.15 44.73
C GLY A 137 -1.75 -23.86 43.24
N LYS A 138 -1.30 -22.69 42.80
CA LYS A 138 -1.15 -22.25 41.40
C LYS A 138 -0.03 -21.22 41.32
N ILE A 139 0.43 -20.90 40.12
CA ILE A 139 1.28 -19.72 39.88
C ILE A 139 0.41 -18.59 39.34
N GLY A 140 0.48 -17.40 39.95
CA GLY A 140 -0.15 -16.19 39.45
C GLY A 140 0.62 -15.55 38.30
N THR A 141 -0.10 -14.94 37.36
CA THR A 141 0.49 -14.28 36.18
C THR A 141 -0.15 -12.91 35.91
N LEU A 142 0.47 -12.14 35.02
CA LEU A 142 0.04 -10.84 34.54
C LEU A 142 -0.02 -10.82 33.00
N PRO A 143 -1.03 -10.20 32.38
CA PRO A 143 -1.17 -10.18 30.93
C PRO A 143 -0.14 -9.24 30.28
N LEU A 144 0.18 -9.48 29.00
CA LEU A 144 1.09 -8.65 28.19
C LEU A 144 0.78 -7.14 28.23
N ALA A 145 -0.51 -6.79 28.37
CA ALA A 145 -0.97 -5.41 28.52
C ALA A 145 -0.48 -4.69 29.80
N ARG A 146 0.12 -5.41 30.75
CA ARG A 146 0.76 -4.86 31.96
C ARG A 146 2.05 -4.08 31.65
N GLY A 147 2.70 -4.37 30.51
CA GLY A 147 3.86 -3.63 30.01
C GLY A 147 5.19 -3.91 30.74
N VAL A 148 5.36 -5.10 31.32
CA VAL A 148 6.65 -5.52 31.91
C VAL A 148 7.63 -5.82 30.78
N HIS A 149 8.89 -5.41 30.91
CA HIS A 149 9.95 -5.69 29.93
C HIS A 149 11.10 -6.43 30.61
N PHE A 150 11.64 -7.46 29.98
CA PHE A 150 12.83 -8.18 30.46
C PHE A 150 13.49 -8.93 29.29
N ASP A 151 14.82 -8.97 29.26
CA ASP A 151 15.65 -9.59 28.20
C ASP A 151 15.64 -11.11 28.34
N MET A 152 14.55 -11.74 27.92
CA MET A 152 14.34 -13.17 28.17
C MET A 152 15.20 -14.02 27.23
N ASP A 153 15.33 -13.63 25.97
CA ASP A 153 16.16 -14.34 24.98
C ASP A 153 17.67 -14.02 25.05
N ASN A 154 18.10 -13.15 25.97
CA ASN A 154 19.51 -12.72 26.12
C ASN A 154 20.07 -12.09 24.82
N SER A 155 19.22 -11.36 24.09
CA SER A 155 19.59 -10.50 22.96
C SER A 155 20.29 -9.20 23.37
N GLY A 156 20.15 -8.79 24.64
CA GLY A 156 20.54 -7.47 25.13
C GLY A 156 19.45 -6.40 25.01
N PHE A 157 18.24 -6.80 24.59
CA PHE A 157 17.04 -5.97 24.53
C PHE A 157 15.97 -6.62 25.40
N ALA A 158 15.42 -5.83 26.33
CA ALA A 158 14.30 -6.27 27.15
C ALA A 158 13.02 -6.17 26.33
N GLU A 159 12.51 -7.30 25.86
CA GLU A 159 11.21 -7.41 25.20
C GLU A 159 10.05 -7.31 26.20
N LYS A 160 8.88 -6.90 25.72
CA LYS A 160 7.66 -6.84 26.52
C LYS A 160 7.02 -8.22 26.67
N LEU A 161 6.67 -8.58 27.90
CA LEU A 161 6.24 -9.93 28.26
C LEU A 161 4.91 -9.92 29.02
N SER A 162 4.12 -10.99 28.85
CA SER A 162 3.28 -11.47 29.96
C SER A 162 4.19 -11.92 31.11
N TRP A 163 3.80 -11.72 32.36
CA TRP A 163 4.72 -11.84 33.49
C TRP A 163 4.20 -12.72 34.62
N ILE A 164 5.05 -13.02 35.60
CA ILE A 164 4.64 -13.62 36.87
C ILE A 164 3.94 -12.57 37.76
N ALA A 165 3.04 -13.00 38.64
CA ALA A 165 2.43 -12.13 39.63
C ALA A 165 3.36 -11.91 40.86
N PRO A 166 3.26 -10.76 41.55
CA PRO A 166 4.13 -10.41 42.69
C PRO A 166 4.11 -11.38 43.88
N GLU A 167 3.08 -12.23 43.97
CA GLU A 167 2.92 -13.20 45.05
C GLU A 167 3.84 -14.42 44.92
N ASP A 168 4.35 -14.70 43.72
CA ASP A 168 5.15 -15.90 43.37
C ASP A 168 6.56 -15.50 42.88
N GLY A 169 7.37 -16.45 42.38
CA GLY A 169 8.72 -16.11 41.93
C GLY A 169 9.35 -17.05 40.92
N LEU A 170 10.27 -16.49 40.12
CA LEU A 170 11.04 -17.20 39.09
C LEU A 170 12.31 -17.80 39.67
N LEU A 171 12.69 -19.00 39.24
CA LEU A 171 13.94 -19.63 39.66
C LEU A 171 15.12 -19.13 38.81
N VAL A 172 16.16 -18.61 39.46
CA VAL A 172 17.37 -18.10 38.81
C VAL A 172 18.64 -18.77 39.32
N ASN A 173 19.61 -18.93 38.44
CA ASN A 173 20.96 -19.40 38.76
C ASN A 173 21.95 -18.25 38.61
N LEU A 174 22.51 -17.78 39.73
CA LEU A 174 23.40 -16.62 39.77
C LEU A 174 24.85 -17.05 40.06
N ALA A 175 25.73 -16.78 39.10
CA ALA A 175 27.17 -16.97 39.28
C ALA A 175 27.71 -16.22 40.52
N ASP A 176 28.79 -16.74 41.11
CA ASP A 176 29.36 -16.18 42.35
C ASP A 176 29.62 -14.67 42.28
N GLY A 177 29.00 -13.94 43.22
CA GLY A 177 29.10 -12.49 43.32
C GLY A 177 28.17 -11.70 42.38
N ALA A 178 27.35 -12.35 41.56
CA ALA A 178 26.27 -11.68 40.83
C ALA A 178 25.19 -11.19 41.82
N THR A 179 24.80 -9.92 41.67
CA THR A 179 23.84 -9.23 42.57
C THR A 179 22.54 -8.83 41.88
N ARG A 180 22.36 -9.25 40.62
CA ARG A 180 21.20 -8.95 39.78
C ARG A 180 20.94 -10.06 38.77
N VAL A 181 19.68 -10.19 38.37
CA VAL A 181 19.27 -10.87 37.14
C VAL A 181 19.22 -9.79 36.06
N SER A 182 19.76 -10.07 34.89
CA SER A 182 19.83 -9.11 33.78
C SER A 182 19.32 -9.66 32.45
N ASN A 183 19.17 -10.99 32.33
CA ASN A 183 18.58 -11.65 31.17
C ASN A 183 18.20 -13.11 31.48
N GLY A 184 17.49 -13.77 30.57
CA GLY A 184 16.97 -15.12 30.73
C GLY A 184 18.01 -16.25 30.71
N SER A 185 19.27 -15.99 30.32
CA SER A 185 20.35 -16.99 30.53
C SER A 185 20.65 -17.26 32.01
N GLN A 186 20.17 -16.38 32.90
CA GLN A 186 20.22 -16.52 34.36
C GLN A 186 18.93 -17.10 34.94
N LEU A 187 17.85 -17.21 34.17
CA LEU A 187 16.63 -17.94 34.54
C LEU A 187 16.81 -19.43 34.20
N LEU A 188 16.16 -20.30 34.97
CA LEU A 188 16.07 -21.72 34.64
C LEU A 188 14.88 -21.93 33.72
N GLY A 189 15.16 -22.32 32.47
CA GLY A 189 14.22 -22.14 31.37
C GLY A 189 14.75 -22.64 30.03
N ASN A 190 14.00 -22.40 28.96
CA ASN A 190 14.41 -22.80 27.60
C ASN A 190 15.57 -21.96 27.03
N GLU A 191 15.97 -20.88 27.71
CA GLU A 191 17.16 -20.08 27.40
C GLU A 191 18.39 -20.45 28.28
N THR A 192 18.24 -21.45 29.16
CA THR A 192 19.39 -22.02 29.89
C THR A 192 20.23 -22.88 28.96
N ARG A 193 21.54 -22.60 28.89
CA ARG A 193 22.50 -23.43 28.13
C ARG A 193 22.99 -24.62 28.97
N LEU A 194 22.75 -25.82 28.47
CA LEU A 194 23.16 -27.09 29.07
C LEU A 194 24.68 -27.32 28.92
N PRO A 195 25.29 -28.23 29.70
CA PRO A 195 26.71 -28.61 29.55
C PRO A 195 27.09 -29.19 28.18
N SER A 196 26.13 -29.66 27.39
CA SER A 196 26.31 -30.06 25.98
C SER A 196 26.63 -28.87 25.06
N GLY A 197 26.27 -27.66 25.48
CA GLY A 197 26.28 -26.45 24.66
C GLY A 197 24.95 -26.16 23.96
N GLU A 198 23.97 -27.07 24.03
CA GLU A 198 22.60 -26.84 23.53
C GLU A 198 21.77 -26.05 24.55
N LEU A 199 20.64 -25.48 24.12
CA LEU A 199 19.64 -24.91 25.04
C LEU A 199 18.75 -26.02 25.59
N ALA A 200 18.25 -25.84 26.81
CA ALA A 200 17.26 -26.74 27.40
C ALA A 200 15.91 -26.66 26.67
N ALA A 201 15.17 -27.75 26.61
CA ALA A 201 13.82 -27.79 26.05
C ALA A 201 12.80 -27.07 26.95
N ASP A 202 13.00 -27.12 28.27
CA ASP A 202 12.15 -26.51 29.29
C ASP A 202 12.93 -26.24 30.60
N GLY A 203 12.31 -25.53 31.53
CA GLY A 203 12.91 -25.19 32.82
C GLY A 203 13.21 -26.38 33.76
N PHE A 204 12.57 -27.53 33.59
CA PHE A 204 12.87 -28.75 34.36
C PHE A 204 14.07 -29.51 33.81
N GLU A 205 14.31 -29.54 32.50
CA GLU A 205 15.56 -30.03 31.93
C GLU A 205 16.74 -29.15 32.37
N ALA A 206 16.56 -27.83 32.37
CA ALA A 206 17.52 -26.88 32.91
C ALA A 206 17.83 -27.15 34.40
N LEU A 207 16.82 -27.48 35.21
CA LEU A 207 16.99 -27.87 36.61
C LEU A 207 17.69 -29.25 36.76
N ALA A 208 17.32 -30.23 35.94
CA ALA A 208 17.90 -31.58 35.96
C ALA A 208 19.40 -31.59 35.64
N ALA A 209 19.88 -30.64 34.83
CA ALA A 209 21.31 -30.44 34.56
C ALA A 209 22.12 -29.92 35.77
N LEU A 210 21.46 -29.61 36.89
CA LEU A 210 22.09 -29.14 38.14
C LEU A 210 22.11 -30.20 39.25
N ASP A 211 21.55 -31.38 39.02
CA ASP A 211 21.64 -32.56 39.91
C ASP A 211 22.99 -33.25 39.67
N ASP A 212 24.00 -32.88 40.47
CA ASP A 212 25.39 -33.38 40.34
C ASP A 212 25.49 -34.85 40.73
N ASN A 213 24.58 -35.32 41.59
CA ASN A 213 24.67 -36.62 42.25
C ASN A 213 23.73 -37.68 41.63
N GLY A 214 22.69 -37.25 40.89
CA GLY A 214 21.75 -38.06 40.14
C GLY A 214 20.64 -38.70 40.98
N ASP A 215 20.27 -38.11 42.14
CA ASP A 215 19.23 -38.65 43.02
C ASP A 215 17.79 -38.11 42.77
N GLY A 216 17.62 -37.27 41.74
CA GLY A 216 16.31 -36.82 41.23
C GLY A 216 15.79 -35.53 41.85
N LYS A 217 16.67 -34.78 42.50
CA LYS A 217 16.41 -33.47 43.13
C LYS A 217 17.69 -32.64 43.10
N VAL A 218 17.53 -31.33 43.16
CA VAL A 218 18.63 -30.40 43.42
C VAL A 218 18.52 -29.95 44.87
N ASP A 219 19.51 -30.32 45.70
CA ASP A 219 19.57 -29.98 47.12
C ASP A 219 20.99 -29.60 47.59
N ALA A 220 21.18 -29.43 48.90
CA ALA A 220 22.48 -29.01 49.46
C ALA A 220 23.66 -29.98 49.23
N GLN A 221 23.44 -31.14 48.60
CA GLN A 221 24.49 -32.04 48.11
C GLN A 221 25.06 -31.62 46.74
N ASP A 222 24.33 -30.80 45.98
CA ASP A 222 24.70 -30.33 44.64
C ASP A 222 25.36 -28.95 44.71
N ALA A 223 26.41 -28.74 43.93
CA ALA A 223 27.18 -27.48 43.98
C ALA A 223 26.30 -26.29 43.54
N ALA A 224 25.43 -26.51 42.55
CA ALA A 224 24.53 -25.50 42.01
C ALA A 224 23.56 -24.89 43.04
N PHE A 225 23.14 -25.66 44.05
CA PHE A 225 22.09 -25.24 44.99
C PHE A 225 22.46 -23.97 45.79
N ALA A 226 23.74 -23.76 46.08
CA ALA A 226 24.24 -22.55 46.74
C ALA A 226 24.12 -21.27 45.87
N HIS A 227 24.02 -21.42 44.55
CA HIS A 227 23.95 -20.34 43.56
C HIS A 227 22.51 -20.01 43.13
N LEU A 228 21.55 -20.92 43.40
CA LEU A 228 20.14 -20.71 43.10
C LEU A 228 19.50 -19.62 43.98
N ARG A 229 18.71 -18.73 43.36
CA ARG A 229 17.84 -17.75 44.04
C ARG A 229 16.43 -17.87 43.47
N VAL A 230 15.48 -17.29 44.19
CA VAL A 230 14.15 -17.00 43.66
C VAL A 230 14.03 -15.50 43.49
N TRP A 231 13.62 -15.06 42.30
CA TRP A 231 13.27 -13.67 42.02
C TRP A 231 11.76 -13.49 42.13
N GLN A 232 11.33 -12.73 43.14
CA GLN A 232 9.95 -12.27 43.29
C GLN A 232 9.91 -10.79 42.92
N ASP A 233 9.52 -10.49 41.68
CA ASP A 233 9.33 -9.13 41.17
C ASP A 233 8.06 -8.51 41.81
N LYS A 234 8.26 -7.63 42.81
CA LYS A 234 7.18 -7.12 43.67
C LYS A 234 6.44 -5.94 43.07
N ASN A 235 7.09 -5.21 42.17
CA ASN A 235 6.53 -4.01 41.54
C ASN A 235 6.08 -4.26 40.09
N SER A 236 6.46 -5.41 39.52
CA SER A 236 6.27 -5.82 38.13
C SER A 236 6.86 -4.80 37.15
N ASP A 237 8.13 -4.45 37.35
CA ASP A 237 8.92 -3.60 36.45
C ASP A 237 9.93 -4.38 35.60
N GLY A 238 10.21 -5.64 35.91
CA GLY A 238 11.15 -6.50 35.18
C GLY A 238 12.62 -6.30 35.56
N ILE A 239 12.93 -5.54 36.62
CA ILE A 239 14.30 -5.20 37.04
C ILE A 239 14.61 -5.77 38.42
N ALA A 240 15.24 -6.94 38.44
CA ALA A 240 15.57 -7.67 39.67
C ALA A 240 16.37 -6.83 40.68
N SER A 241 15.68 -6.37 41.72
CA SER A 241 16.25 -5.57 42.80
C SER A 241 16.80 -6.45 43.93
N ALA A 242 17.74 -5.91 44.73
CA ALA A 242 18.43 -6.69 45.76
C ALA A 242 17.50 -7.18 46.90
N ASP A 243 16.36 -6.55 47.11
CA ASP A 243 15.31 -6.95 48.06
C ASP A 243 14.23 -7.87 47.44
N GLU A 244 14.37 -8.23 46.16
CA GLU A 244 13.51 -9.15 45.41
C GLU A 244 14.16 -10.51 45.13
N LEU A 245 15.47 -10.62 45.40
CA LEU A 245 16.27 -11.82 45.20
C LEU A 245 16.50 -12.57 46.52
N PHE A 246 15.84 -13.72 46.67
CA PHE A 246 15.84 -14.53 47.88
C PHE A 246 16.70 -15.78 47.72
N THR A 247 17.42 -16.18 48.77
CA THR A 247 18.05 -17.52 48.80
C THR A 247 17.00 -18.58 49.06
N LEU A 248 17.19 -19.79 48.53
CA LEU A 248 16.31 -20.94 48.84
C LEU A 248 16.20 -21.16 50.36
N GLU A 249 17.31 -21.07 51.09
CA GLU A 249 17.36 -21.11 52.56
C GLU A 249 16.47 -20.03 53.21
N SER A 250 16.48 -18.79 52.72
CA SER A 250 15.67 -17.70 53.28
C SER A 250 14.16 -17.88 53.06
N LEU A 251 13.77 -18.69 52.07
CA LEU A 251 12.38 -19.11 51.81
C LEU A 251 12.06 -20.47 52.45
N GLY A 252 13.01 -21.05 53.21
CA GLY A 252 12.88 -22.36 53.85
C GLY A 252 12.77 -23.53 52.86
N ILE A 253 13.28 -23.39 51.64
CA ILE A 253 13.27 -24.43 50.58
C ILE A 253 14.54 -25.28 50.70
N PHE A 254 14.38 -26.60 50.79
CA PHE A 254 15.46 -27.56 51.02
C PHE A 254 15.85 -28.39 49.81
N SER A 255 14.89 -28.67 48.90
CA SER A 255 15.15 -29.40 47.66
C SER A 255 14.13 -29.08 46.59
N LEU A 256 14.56 -29.13 45.33
CA LEU A 256 13.74 -28.94 44.13
C LEU A 256 13.69 -30.29 43.38
N ALA A 257 12.50 -30.84 43.09
CA ALA A 257 12.41 -32.11 42.34
C ALA A 257 12.68 -31.88 40.84
N THR A 258 13.49 -32.74 40.22
CA THR A 258 13.77 -32.67 38.78
C THR A 258 12.71 -33.39 37.93
N ALA A 259 11.96 -34.32 38.53
CA ALA A 259 10.82 -34.98 37.92
C ALA A 259 9.56 -34.10 37.93
N TYR A 260 8.82 -34.10 36.82
CA TYR A 260 7.60 -33.32 36.64
C TYR A 260 6.55 -34.10 35.81
N ASP A 261 5.29 -33.75 35.98
CA ASP A 261 4.16 -34.19 35.15
C ASP A 261 3.93 -33.18 34.02
N ALA A 262 4.09 -33.63 32.77
CA ALA A 262 3.83 -32.80 31.59
C ALA A 262 2.31 -32.62 31.39
N SER A 263 1.82 -31.38 31.49
CA SER A 263 0.42 -31.05 31.24
C SER A 263 0.30 -29.62 30.69
N THR A 264 -0.48 -29.44 29.63
CA THR A 264 -0.60 -28.13 28.96
C THR A 264 -1.97 -27.52 29.15
N TRP A 265 -2.02 -26.32 29.72
CA TRP A 265 -3.22 -25.49 29.82
C TRP A 265 -2.86 -24.00 29.69
N THR A 266 -3.85 -23.14 29.42
CA THR A 266 -3.66 -21.69 29.27
C THR A 266 -4.53 -20.96 30.28
N ASP A 267 -3.97 -19.95 30.94
CA ASP A 267 -4.66 -19.16 31.94
C ASP A 267 -5.51 -18.02 31.34
N ALA A 268 -6.09 -17.18 32.21
CA ALA A 268 -6.90 -16.02 31.81
C ALA A 268 -6.10 -14.87 31.19
N ASN A 269 -4.76 -14.90 31.29
CA ASN A 269 -3.83 -13.88 30.80
C ASN A 269 -3.14 -14.28 29.48
N GLY A 270 -3.33 -15.52 29.02
CA GLY A 270 -2.75 -16.08 27.79
C GLY A 270 -1.42 -16.81 27.98
N VAL A 271 -0.98 -17.00 29.23
CA VAL A 271 0.23 -17.76 29.58
C VAL A 271 -0.08 -19.25 29.53
N GLU A 272 0.79 -20.02 28.88
CA GLU A 272 0.69 -21.48 28.86
C GLU A 272 1.51 -22.09 30.00
N HIS A 273 0.91 -22.97 30.80
CA HIS A 273 1.59 -23.77 31.80
C HIS A 273 1.82 -25.15 31.18
N ARG A 274 3.06 -25.70 31.18
CA ARG A 274 3.39 -26.93 30.40
C ARG A 274 3.94 -28.12 31.19
N GLY A 275 4.53 -27.90 32.35
CA GLY A 275 5.05 -28.94 33.23
C GLY A 275 4.79 -28.57 34.68
N GLU A 276 4.46 -29.56 35.51
CA GLU A 276 4.14 -29.40 36.93
C GLU A 276 5.02 -30.31 37.79
N GLY A 277 5.73 -29.72 38.74
CA GLY A 277 6.62 -30.42 39.67
C GLY A 277 6.51 -29.83 41.08
N SER A 278 7.47 -30.14 41.94
CA SER A 278 7.41 -29.72 43.34
C SER A 278 8.76 -29.40 43.98
N PHE A 279 8.74 -28.54 45.00
CA PHE A 279 9.84 -28.34 45.93
C PHE A 279 9.42 -28.71 47.36
N VAL A 280 10.40 -28.89 48.24
CA VAL A 280 10.17 -29.19 49.67
C VAL A 280 10.56 -27.98 50.53
N ARG A 281 9.64 -27.52 51.38
CA ARG A 281 9.90 -26.63 52.53
C ARG A 281 9.82 -27.41 53.85
N GLU A 282 10.19 -26.77 54.96
CA GLU A 282 10.31 -27.40 56.30
C GLU A 282 9.05 -28.20 56.71
N ASP A 283 7.86 -27.64 56.45
CA ASP A 283 6.57 -28.19 56.87
C ASP A 283 5.65 -28.65 55.72
N ALA A 284 6.00 -28.39 54.44
CA ALA A 284 5.13 -28.64 53.30
C ALA A 284 5.88 -28.77 51.96
N SER A 285 5.30 -29.51 51.01
CA SER A 285 5.66 -29.40 49.58
C SER A 285 4.96 -28.21 48.93
N GLY A 286 5.61 -27.50 48.02
CA GLY A 286 4.98 -26.49 47.17
C GLY A 286 5.16 -26.76 45.69
N LEU A 287 4.44 -26.00 44.87
CA LEU A 287 4.28 -26.21 43.43
C LEU A 287 5.42 -25.54 42.62
N MET A 288 5.91 -26.23 41.59
CA MET A 288 6.73 -25.64 40.52
C MET A 288 6.05 -25.82 39.18
N GLN A 289 6.07 -24.80 38.32
CA GLN A 289 5.55 -24.90 36.95
C GLN A 289 6.42 -24.16 35.94
N THR A 290 6.49 -24.67 34.72
CA THR A 290 7.05 -23.95 33.56
C THR A 290 6.01 -23.02 32.95
N LEU A 291 6.35 -21.73 32.82
CA LEU A 291 5.44 -20.69 32.34
C LEU A 291 5.87 -20.18 30.96
N TRP A 292 5.11 -20.49 29.92
CA TRP A 292 5.41 -20.10 28.55
C TRP A 292 4.82 -18.72 28.26
N PHE A 293 5.54 -17.68 28.71
CA PHE A 293 5.21 -16.27 28.55
C PHE A 293 5.12 -15.87 27.08
N THR A 294 4.14 -15.03 26.77
CA THR A 294 3.95 -14.40 25.45
C THR A 294 4.83 -13.16 25.35
N ALA A 295 5.63 -13.06 24.29
CA ALA A 295 6.61 -11.99 24.08
C ALA A 295 6.30 -11.13 22.84
N ASP A 296 6.11 -9.83 23.06
CA ASP A 296 6.01 -8.81 21.99
C ASP A 296 7.40 -8.20 21.76
N LYS A 297 8.20 -8.85 20.92
CA LYS A 297 9.59 -8.45 20.66
C LYS A 297 9.74 -7.16 19.86
N VAL A 298 8.69 -6.70 19.15
CA VAL A 298 8.73 -5.37 18.51
C VAL A 298 8.42 -4.24 19.51
N ASP A 299 8.01 -4.57 20.74
CA ASP A 299 8.00 -3.67 21.89
C ASP A 299 9.17 -4.01 22.82
N SER A 300 10.35 -3.53 22.47
CA SER A 300 11.60 -3.80 23.18
C SER A 300 12.36 -2.52 23.54
N VAL A 301 13.19 -2.61 24.57
CA VAL A 301 14.10 -1.53 25.01
C VAL A 301 15.46 -2.10 25.36
N ALA A 302 16.55 -1.46 24.94
CA ALA A 302 17.90 -1.92 25.28
C ALA A 302 18.08 -2.03 26.82
N VAL A 303 18.65 -3.14 27.28
CA VAL A 303 18.71 -3.49 28.72
C VAL A 303 19.38 -2.43 29.57
N ASP A 304 20.43 -1.77 29.08
CA ASP A 304 21.09 -0.73 29.86
C ASP A 304 20.19 0.51 30.05
N VAL A 305 19.42 0.91 29.03
CA VAL A 305 18.44 2.01 29.11
C VAL A 305 17.28 1.63 30.03
N HIS A 306 16.79 0.40 29.95
CA HIS A 306 15.77 -0.13 30.87
C HIS A 306 16.25 -0.04 32.32
N HIS A 307 17.51 -0.42 32.58
CA HIS A 307 18.18 -0.28 33.88
C HIS A 307 18.66 1.15 34.22
N GLY A 308 18.13 2.18 33.55
CA GLY A 308 18.36 3.60 33.90
C GLY A 308 19.68 4.21 33.40
N SER A 309 20.41 3.53 32.50
CA SER A 309 21.56 4.12 31.81
C SER A 309 21.12 5.32 30.98
N SER A 310 21.67 6.49 31.31
CA SER A 310 21.34 7.78 30.68
C SER A 310 22.60 8.52 30.26
N ALA A 311 23.61 7.77 29.80
CA ALA A 311 24.85 8.32 29.28
C ALA A 311 24.55 9.28 28.10
N GLY A 312 24.77 10.58 28.33
CA GLY A 312 24.46 11.61 27.35
C GLY A 312 25.21 11.40 26.03
N LEU A 313 24.46 11.39 24.93
CA LEU A 313 25.02 11.24 23.59
C LEU A 313 25.85 12.46 23.18
N PRO A 314 26.93 12.29 22.38
CA PRO A 314 27.72 13.42 21.90
C PRO A 314 26.89 14.38 21.05
N GLU A 315 27.18 15.68 21.14
CA GLU A 315 26.45 16.71 20.39
C GLU A 315 26.46 16.47 18.86
N ALA A 316 27.53 15.88 18.35
CA ALA A 316 27.66 15.50 16.94
C ALA A 316 26.64 14.45 16.50
N VAL A 317 26.23 13.54 17.40
CA VAL A 317 25.18 12.54 17.14
C VAL A 317 23.80 13.20 17.29
N THR A 318 23.57 13.95 18.38
CA THR A 318 22.24 14.52 18.68
C THR A 318 21.78 15.60 17.69
N ARG A 319 22.66 16.10 16.82
CA ARG A 319 22.35 17.05 15.75
C ARG A 319 21.86 16.38 14.45
N LEU A 320 22.07 15.07 14.29
CA LEU A 320 21.60 14.28 13.16
C LEU A 320 20.15 13.80 13.38
N PRO A 321 19.40 13.43 12.33
CA PRO A 321 18.12 12.74 12.47
C PRO A 321 18.20 11.48 13.34
N ASN A 322 17.13 11.16 14.06
CA ASN A 322 16.99 9.88 14.79
C ASN A 322 15.94 8.97 14.16
N ALA A 323 15.99 7.68 14.49
CA ALA A 323 14.95 6.71 14.17
C ALA A 323 14.74 5.78 15.37
N ALA A 324 13.49 5.34 15.58
CA ALA A 324 13.14 4.43 16.66
C ALA A 324 13.62 3.01 16.33
N GLY A 325 14.36 2.40 17.25
CA GLY A 325 14.71 0.97 17.19
C GLY A 325 13.62 0.09 17.80
N PHE A 326 13.54 -1.16 17.37
CA PHE A 326 12.64 -2.20 17.87
C PHE A 326 13.24 -3.58 17.57
N GLY A 327 12.75 -4.63 18.23
CA GLY A 327 13.41 -5.94 18.19
C GLY A 327 14.79 -5.87 18.82
N ASN A 328 15.79 -6.35 18.09
CA ASN A 328 17.19 -6.38 18.50
C ASN A 328 18.00 -5.23 17.87
N VAL A 329 17.32 -4.13 17.52
CA VAL A 329 17.90 -2.92 16.93
C VAL A 329 17.71 -1.74 17.89
N ASP A 330 18.82 -1.10 18.28
CA ASP A 330 18.83 0.09 19.14
C ASP A 330 18.44 1.35 18.35
N THR A 331 18.03 2.42 19.01
CA THR A 331 17.78 3.73 18.38
C THR A 331 18.96 4.18 17.51
N LEU A 332 18.67 4.81 16.37
CA LEU A 332 19.69 5.16 15.38
C LEU A 332 20.80 6.05 15.97
N HIS A 333 20.47 6.98 16.86
CA HIS A 333 21.46 7.78 17.59
C HIS A 333 22.43 6.95 18.43
N ARG A 334 21.93 5.95 19.18
CA ARG A 334 22.80 5.08 19.98
C ARG A 334 23.64 4.16 19.10
N ALA A 335 23.06 3.67 18.00
CA ALA A 335 23.79 2.92 16.97
C ALA A 335 24.92 3.78 16.33
N MET A 336 24.65 5.01 15.91
CA MET A 336 25.64 5.97 15.38
C MET A 336 26.73 6.37 16.39
N ASN A 337 26.45 6.27 17.70
CA ASN A 337 27.44 6.50 18.74
C ASN A 337 28.39 5.28 18.89
N ALA A 338 27.92 4.08 18.59
CA ALA A 338 28.72 2.85 18.60
C ALA A 338 29.43 2.55 17.26
N ASP A 339 28.83 2.97 16.13
CA ASP A 339 29.33 2.75 14.77
C ASP A 339 29.55 4.08 14.03
N ALA A 340 30.83 4.42 13.80
CA ALA A 340 31.23 5.66 13.17
C ALA A 340 30.94 5.71 11.66
N ASP A 341 30.85 4.57 10.97
CA ASP A 341 30.54 4.54 9.54
C ASP A 341 29.01 4.63 9.33
N LEU A 342 28.21 4.03 10.23
CA LEU A 342 26.75 4.27 10.25
C LEU A 342 26.45 5.76 10.44
N ARG A 343 27.19 6.43 11.33
CA ARG A 343 27.10 7.90 11.45
C ARG A 343 27.49 8.60 10.15
N ALA A 344 28.55 8.16 9.47
CA ALA A 344 28.96 8.74 8.20
C ALA A 344 27.91 8.58 7.08
N LEU A 345 27.15 7.46 7.06
CA LEU A 345 26.02 7.27 6.13
C LEU A 345 24.87 8.25 6.42
N VAL A 346 24.54 8.51 7.69
CA VAL A 346 23.51 9.49 8.07
C VAL A 346 24.00 10.93 7.81
N GLU A 347 25.27 11.24 8.07
CA GLU A 347 25.90 12.50 7.69
C GLU A 347 25.83 12.73 6.16
N ALA A 348 26.08 11.68 5.35
CA ALA A 348 25.92 11.73 3.90
C ALA A 348 24.46 11.95 3.47
N PHE A 349 23.49 11.25 4.09
CA PHE A 349 22.06 11.46 3.81
C PHE A 349 21.61 12.90 4.09
N VAL A 350 22.08 13.51 5.19
CA VAL A 350 21.78 14.90 5.53
C VAL A 350 22.40 15.89 4.53
N ALA A 351 23.53 15.54 3.93
CA ALA A 351 24.20 16.36 2.91
C ALA A 351 23.66 16.15 1.48
N GLU A 352 22.92 15.07 1.23
CA GLU A 352 22.48 14.68 -0.11
C GLU A 352 21.23 15.44 -0.58
N GLY A 353 21.37 16.16 -1.68
CA GLY A 353 20.32 16.96 -2.28
C GLY A 353 19.40 16.17 -3.23
N ASP A 354 19.91 15.10 -3.85
CA ASP A 354 19.14 14.28 -4.80
C ASP A 354 18.24 13.24 -4.08
N PRO A 355 16.91 13.26 -4.32
CA PRO A 355 15.98 12.23 -3.83
C PRO A 355 16.40 10.78 -4.12
N ALA A 356 16.82 10.46 -5.35
CA ALA A 356 17.14 9.08 -5.72
C ALA A 356 18.38 8.55 -4.99
N ALA A 357 19.39 9.40 -4.82
CA ALA A 357 20.54 9.13 -3.97
C ALA A 357 20.14 8.96 -2.49
N ARG A 358 19.19 9.74 -1.95
CA ARG A 358 18.67 9.56 -0.58
C ARG A 358 17.96 8.23 -0.37
N GLN A 359 17.17 7.76 -1.32
CA GLN A 359 16.57 6.41 -1.26
C GLN A 359 17.65 5.33 -1.18
N THR A 360 18.70 5.45 -2.01
CA THR A 360 19.86 4.54 -1.99
C THR A 360 20.63 4.58 -0.66
N LEU A 361 20.80 5.76 -0.06
CA LEU A 361 21.42 5.93 1.26
C LEU A 361 20.54 5.37 2.39
N THR A 362 19.22 5.51 2.30
CA THR A 362 18.26 4.94 3.27
C THR A 362 18.46 3.43 3.39
N GLU A 363 18.55 2.74 2.26
CA GLU A 363 18.76 1.29 2.23
C GLU A 363 20.12 0.89 2.85
N GLN A 364 21.19 1.64 2.57
CA GLN A 364 22.51 1.41 3.17
C GLN A 364 22.49 1.63 4.70
N ILE A 365 21.84 2.69 5.16
CA ILE A 365 21.64 2.98 6.60
C ILE A 365 20.88 1.83 7.25
N LEU A 366 19.75 1.40 6.68
CA LEU A 366 18.92 0.32 7.22
C LEU A 366 19.68 -1.01 7.34
N ARG A 367 20.38 -1.40 6.27
CA ARG A 367 21.19 -2.64 6.24
C ARG A 367 22.33 -2.61 7.25
N ARG A 368 23.00 -1.47 7.42
CA ARG A 368 24.09 -1.33 8.40
C ARG A 368 23.58 -1.25 9.84
N TRP A 369 22.51 -0.51 10.07
CA TRP A 369 21.88 -0.36 11.39
C TRP A 369 21.40 -1.71 11.96
N ALA A 370 20.82 -2.56 11.11
CA ALA A 370 20.46 -3.94 11.43
C ALA A 370 21.63 -4.95 11.34
N LYS A 371 22.86 -4.51 11.06
CA LYS A 371 24.09 -5.33 10.93
C LYS A 371 24.01 -6.42 9.85
N ALA A 372 23.18 -6.22 8.82
CA ALA A 372 22.93 -7.17 7.73
C ALA A 372 23.95 -7.10 6.57
N GLU A 373 24.91 -6.16 6.59
CA GLU A 373 25.88 -5.93 5.49
C GLU A 373 26.65 -7.18 5.04
N ALA A 374 26.94 -8.11 5.96
CA ALA A 374 27.70 -9.33 5.69
C ALA A 374 26.85 -10.50 5.16
N VAL A 375 25.52 -10.39 5.20
CA VAL A 375 24.61 -11.42 4.67
C VAL A 375 24.61 -11.34 3.13
N THR A 376 24.49 -12.48 2.46
CA THR A 376 24.52 -12.55 0.98
C THR A 376 23.62 -13.68 0.45
N GLY A 377 23.23 -13.60 -0.82
CA GLY A 377 22.39 -14.59 -1.47
C GLY A 377 20.89 -14.38 -1.22
N THR A 378 20.11 -15.45 -1.35
CA THR A 378 18.65 -15.42 -1.20
C THR A 378 18.18 -16.41 -0.13
N ARG A 379 17.01 -16.15 0.45
CA ARG A 379 16.25 -17.11 1.27
C ARG A 379 14.85 -17.24 0.68
N GLY A 380 14.55 -18.42 0.13
CA GLY A 380 13.37 -18.64 -0.69
C GLY A 380 13.32 -17.67 -1.88
N ALA A 381 12.28 -16.83 -1.92
CA ALA A 381 12.05 -15.82 -2.95
C ALA A 381 12.53 -14.39 -2.59
N LEU A 382 13.29 -14.22 -1.49
CA LEU A 382 13.74 -12.92 -0.97
C LEU A 382 15.27 -12.79 -0.99
N ASP A 383 15.81 -11.56 -1.05
CA ASP A 383 17.23 -11.33 -0.71
C ASP A 383 17.45 -11.66 0.78
N ALA A 384 18.51 -12.40 1.07
CA ALA A 384 18.77 -12.87 2.43
C ALA A 384 19.05 -11.71 3.40
N ARG A 385 19.55 -10.57 2.90
CA ARG A 385 19.81 -9.35 3.68
C ARG A 385 18.52 -8.62 4.06
N ASP A 386 17.54 -8.52 3.16
CA ASP A 386 16.25 -7.88 3.44
C ASP A 386 15.55 -8.63 4.58
N LEU A 387 15.55 -9.96 4.49
CA LEU A 387 15.02 -10.82 5.53
C LEU A 387 15.83 -10.71 6.84
N ALA A 388 17.16 -10.56 6.77
CA ALA A 388 17.99 -10.39 7.97
C ALA A 388 17.79 -9.03 8.66
N VAL A 389 17.49 -7.97 7.89
CA VAL A 389 17.04 -6.69 8.43
C VAL A 389 15.74 -6.90 9.21
N LEU A 390 14.73 -7.52 8.59
CA LEU A 390 13.44 -7.74 9.25
C LEU A 390 13.56 -8.61 10.51
N GLU A 391 14.35 -9.68 10.47
CA GLU A 391 14.59 -10.54 11.63
C GLU A 391 15.27 -9.80 12.80
N ALA A 392 16.17 -8.86 12.51
CA ALA A 392 16.74 -7.99 13.54
C ALA A 392 15.66 -7.09 14.16
N PHE A 393 14.81 -6.46 13.35
CA PHE A 393 13.73 -5.58 13.82
C PHE A 393 12.54 -6.34 14.45
N TRP A 394 12.30 -7.60 14.11
CA TRP A 394 11.37 -8.49 14.81
C TRP A 394 11.94 -9.05 16.12
N GLY A 395 13.26 -9.00 16.31
CA GLY A 395 13.96 -9.66 17.42
C GLY A 395 13.93 -11.19 17.34
N GLN A 396 13.59 -11.77 16.18
CA GLN A 396 13.46 -13.22 15.99
C GLN A 396 13.52 -13.64 14.51
N PRO A 397 13.86 -14.90 14.20
CA PRO A 397 13.84 -15.44 12.84
C PRO A 397 12.44 -15.41 12.20
N ALA A 398 12.40 -15.37 10.87
CA ALA A 398 11.14 -15.43 10.12
C ALA A 398 10.44 -16.79 10.30
N LEU A 399 9.10 -16.82 10.20
CA LEU A 399 8.28 -18.04 10.39
C LEU A 399 8.62 -19.20 9.44
N ALA A 400 9.29 -18.92 8.33
CA ALA A 400 9.83 -19.91 7.41
C ALA A 400 11.24 -19.51 7.01
N GLU A 401 12.18 -20.44 7.14
CA GLU A 401 13.60 -20.26 6.75
C GLU A 401 13.75 -19.94 5.25
N GLN A 402 12.80 -20.40 4.43
CA GLN A 402 12.77 -20.21 2.97
C GLN A 402 11.40 -19.65 2.53
N PRO A 403 11.12 -18.35 2.70
CA PRO A 403 9.83 -17.74 2.36
C PRO A 403 9.49 -17.88 0.87
N THR A 404 8.27 -18.31 0.55
CA THR A 404 7.78 -18.45 -0.83
C THR A 404 6.32 -18.00 -0.99
N GLY A 405 5.87 -17.83 -2.23
CA GLY A 405 4.46 -17.55 -2.56
C GLY A 405 3.92 -16.26 -1.94
N ALA A 406 2.71 -16.31 -1.40
CA ALA A 406 2.06 -15.16 -0.77
C ALA A 406 2.78 -14.67 0.50
N TYR A 407 3.39 -15.59 1.27
CA TYR A 407 4.16 -15.21 2.46
C TYR A 407 5.40 -14.39 2.09
N ALA A 408 6.15 -14.80 1.06
CA ALA A 408 7.27 -13.99 0.57
C ALA A 408 6.84 -12.59 0.12
N ARG A 409 5.73 -12.46 -0.62
CA ARG A 409 5.21 -11.13 -1.03
C ARG A 409 4.86 -10.25 0.16
N SER A 410 4.20 -10.81 1.18
CA SER A 410 3.89 -10.08 2.42
C SER A 410 5.17 -9.61 3.12
N VAL A 411 6.16 -10.50 3.30
CA VAL A 411 7.44 -10.15 3.94
C VAL A 411 8.22 -9.11 3.13
N ALA A 412 8.20 -9.17 1.80
CA ALA A 412 8.81 -8.15 0.95
C ALA A 412 8.15 -6.77 1.15
N GLN A 413 6.82 -6.71 1.24
CA GLN A 413 6.10 -5.47 1.53
C GLN A 413 6.49 -4.89 2.90
N VAL A 414 6.58 -5.72 3.94
CA VAL A 414 6.99 -5.27 5.29
C VAL A 414 8.42 -4.69 5.30
N TYR A 415 9.33 -5.17 4.43
CA TYR A 415 10.64 -4.55 4.25
C TYR A 415 10.56 -3.17 3.58
N GLU A 416 9.75 -3.03 2.54
CA GLU A 416 9.54 -1.75 1.84
C GLU A 416 8.83 -0.71 2.74
N ASP A 417 7.87 -1.13 3.55
CA ASP A 417 7.20 -0.31 4.56
C ASP A 417 8.22 0.19 5.62
N LEU A 418 9.09 -0.71 6.11
CA LEU A 418 10.16 -0.37 7.06
C LEU A 418 11.18 0.62 6.47
N LYS A 419 11.59 0.40 5.21
CA LYS A 419 12.48 1.30 4.48
C LYS A 419 11.84 2.68 4.30
N SER A 420 10.54 2.72 3.96
CA SER A 420 9.77 3.95 3.81
C SER A 420 9.63 4.70 5.13
N LEU A 421 9.41 4.00 6.25
CA LEU A 421 9.39 4.60 7.59
C LEU A 421 10.74 5.22 7.98
N LEU A 422 11.85 4.52 7.74
CA LEU A 422 13.17 5.09 7.98
C LEU A 422 13.40 6.33 7.08
N HIS A 423 13.07 6.24 5.79
CA HIS A 423 13.20 7.37 4.87
C HIS A 423 12.42 8.59 5.39
N ALA A 424 11.15 8.39 5.75
CA ALA A 424 10.27 9.41 6.33
C ALA A 424 10.89 10.07 7.56
N GLN A 425 11.33 9.27 8.53
CA GLN A 425 11.94 9.78 9.76
C GLN A 425 13.18 10.62 9.46
N LEU A 426 14.07 10.17 8.58
CA LEU A 426 15.28 10.92 8.22
C LEU A 426 14.94 12.20 7.44
N SER A 427 14.19 12.09 6.35
CA SER A 427 13.85 13.20 5.44
C SER A 427 13.07 14.33 6.10
N LEU A 428 12.11 14.02 6.98
CA LEU A 428 11.33 15.04 7.71
C LEU A 428 12.14 15.75 8.80
N GLN A 429 13.20 15.13 9.33
CA GLN A 429 14.09 15.76 10.32
C GLN A 429 15.21 16.60 9.68
N SER A 430 15.69 16.25 8.48
CA SER A 430 16.75 16.98 7.79
C SER A 430 16.25 17.91 6.69
N HIS A 431 15.63 17.37 5.63
CA HIS A 431 15.38 18.07 4.37
C HIS A 431 14.05 18.82 4.36
N TYR A 432 13.00 18.19 4.89
CA TYR A 432 11.63 18.72 4.85
C TYR A 432 11.14 19.29 6.19
N ARG A 433 12.06 19.51 7.14
CA ARG A 433 11.73 20.02 8.47
C ARG A 433 10.94 21.33 8.45
N GLU A 434 11.26 22.23 7.53
CA GLU A 434 10.52 23.49 7.35
C GLU A 434 9.12 23.27 6.77
N TRP A 435 8.96 22.30 5.88
CA TRP A 435 7.68 21.99 5.24
C TRP A 435 6.74 21.30 6.22
N TYR A 436 7.24 20.28 6.91
CA TYR A 436 6.50 19.58 7.95
C TYR A 436 6.03 20.53 9.08
N ALA A 437 6.82 21.55 9.42
CA ALA A 437 6.45 22.58 10.39
C ALA A 437 5.33 23.54 9.93
N LEU A 438 4.93 23.52 8.65
CA LEU A 438 3.77 24.28 8.14
C LEU A 438 2.45 23.50 8.30
N ALA A 439 2.50 22.18 8.48
CA ALA A 439 1.34 21.35 8.76
C ALA A 439 0.97 21.40 10.25
N GLN A 440 -0.32 21.50 10.55
CA GLN A 440 -0.86 21.44 11.91
C GLN A 440 -1.73 20.20 12.09
N PHE A 441 -1.34 19.30 12.98
CA PHE A 441 -2.12 18.12 13.33
C PHE A 441 -3.01 18.39 14.56
N ARG A 442 -4.23 17.87 14.54
CA ARG A 442 -5.20 17.92 15.65
C ARG A 442 -5.90 16.57 15.76
N VAL A 443 -6.42 16.27 16.95
CA VAL A 443 -7.30 15.11 17.16
C VAL A 443 -8.64 15.63 17.64
N GLN A 444 -9.70 15.39 16.87
CA GLN A 444 -11.08 15.70 17.24
C GLN A 444 -11.90 14.41 17.30
N HIS A 445 -12.57 14.17 18.44
CA HIS A 445 -13.41 12.98 18.67
C HIS A 445 -12.71 11.61 18.45
N GLY A 446 -11.37 11.56 18.52
CA GLY A 446 -10.58 10.36 18.24
C GLY A 446 -10.19 10.17 16.76
N ALA A 447 -10.62 11.07 15.87
CA ALA A 447 -10.14 11.15 14.50
C ALA A 447 -9.04 12.22 14.36
N TRP A 448 -8.09 11.98 13.47
CA TRP A 448 -7.06 12.95 13.11
C TRP A 448 -7.61 13.97 12.11
N GLU A 449 -7.32 15.25 12.36
CA GLU A 449 -7.51 16.36 11.44
C GLU A 449 -6.15 16.99 11.13
N ILE A 450 -5.92 17.35 9.87
CA ILE A 450 -4.77 18.14 9.45
C ILE A 450 -5.23 19.49 8.91
N ASN A 451 -4.48 20.55 9.22
CA ASN A 451 -4.52 21.81 8.50
C ASN A 451 -3.15 22.00 7.84
N ASP A 452 -3.13 21.84 6.53
CA ASP A 452 -1.96 21.86 5.65
C ASP A 452 -2.01 23.01 4.64
N THR A 453 -2.96 23.95 4.73
CA THR A 453 -3.13 25.04 3.75
C THR A 453 -1.82 25.83 3.55
N ALA A 454 -1.11 26.14 4.64
CA ALA A 454 0.17 26.84 4.57
C ALA A 454 1.31 26.01 3.95
N LEU A 455 1.24 24.67 4.07
CA LEU A 455 2.16 23.74 3.41
C LEU A 455 1.84 23.66 1.91
N ALA A 456 0.58 23.50 1.54
CA ALA A 456 0.11 23.45 0.17
C ALA A 456 0.44 24.74 -0.62
N ASP A 457 0.18 25.91 -0.02
CA ASP A 457 0.59 27.21 -0.56
C ASP A 457 2.11 27.27 -0.79
N ALA A 458 2.91 26.78 0.16
CA ALA A 458 4.36 26.78 0.05
C ALA A 458 4.88 25.82 -1.03
N ILE A 459 4.26 24.64 -1.19
CA ILE A 459 4.57 23.69 -2.27
C ILE A 459 4.27 24.34 -3.62
N ALA A 460 3.03 24.80 -3.84
CA ALA A 460 2.61 25.39 -5.11
C ALA A 460 3.45 26.62 -5.49
N GLN A 461 3.74 27.52 -4.55
CA GLN A 461 4.57 28.70 -4.80
C GLN A 461 6.03 28.35 -5.12
N ARG A 462 6.65 27.41 -4.37
CA ARG A 462 8.04 27.01 -4.61
C ARG A 462 8.18 26.26 -5.94
N PHE A 463 7.20 25.43 -6.31
CA PHE A 463 7.16 24.69 -7.57
C PHE A 463 6.96 25.63 -8.76
N GLY A 464 5.95 26.51 -8.70
CA GLY A 464 5.71 27.53 -9.74
C GLY A 464 6.86 28.54 -9.92
N ALA A 465 7.66 28.77 -8.87
CA ALA A 465 8.89 29.56 -8.93
C ALA A 465 10.11 28.77 -9.45
N GLY A 466 9.98 27.49 -9.80
CA GLY A 466 11.08 26.61 -10.21
C GLY A 466 12.14 26.40 -9.12
N SER A 467 11.81 26.67 -7.85
CA SER A 467 12.72 26.54 -6.70
C SER A 467 12.75 25.13 -6.13
N VAL A 468 11.76 24.31 -6.49
CA VAL A 468 11.71 22.85 -6.31
C VAL A 468 11.15 22.23 -7.59
N ASN A 469 11.39 20.93 -7.78
CA ASN A 469 10.93 20.16 -8.94
C ASN A 469 10.03 18.99 -8.53
N ALA A 470 9.52 18.25 -9.52
CA ALA A 470 8.70 17.05 -9.33
C ALA A 470 9.32 16.05 -8.34
N ALA A 471 10.59 15.68 -8.54
CA ALA A 471 11.29 14.75 -7.66
C ALA A 471 11.36 15.23 -6.19
N THR A 472 11.50 16.54 -5.96
CA THR A 472 11.55 17.11 -4.60
C THR A 472 10.18 17.03 -3.90
N VAL A 473 9.10 17.26 -4.64
CA VAL A 473 7.72 17.16 -4.12
C VAL A 473 7.34 15.69 -3.91
N GLY A 474 7.68 14.80 -4.84
CA GLY A 474 7.47 13.36 -4.71
C GLY A 474 8.14 12.78 -3.47
N ASP A 475 9.43 13.04 -3.28
CA ASP A 475 10.19 12.54 -2.10
C ASP A 475 9.69 13.13 -0.77
N PHE A 476 9.09 14.33 -0.78
CA PHE A 476 8.35 14.83 0.38
C PHE A 476 7.07 14.04 0.63
N LEU A 477 6.30 13.72 -0.41
CA LEU A 477 5.09 12.90 -0.29
C LEU A 477 5.42 11.47 0.14
N ASP A 478 6.52 10.88 -0.34
CA ASP A 478 7.06 9.59 0.14
C ASP A 478 7.38 9.65 1.63
N ALA A 479 8.05 10.72 2.06
CA ALA A 479 8.37 10.94 3.46
C ALA A 479 7.12 11.17 4.34
N VAL A 480 6.03 11.74 3.80
CA VAL A 480 4.74 11.84 4.51
C VAL A 480 4.04 10.48 4.57
N GLN A 481 4.05 9.72 3.47
CA GLN A 481 3.44 8.39 3.38
C GLN A 481 4.09 7.39 4.34
N GLY A 482 5.42 7.37 4.41
CA GLY A 482 6.20 6.45 5.22
C GLY A 482 6.01 6.60 6.73
N LEU A 483 5.52 7.75 7.23
CA LEU A 483 5.21 7.91 8.66
C LEU A 483 4.07 6.98 9.12
N THR A 484 3.08 6.74 8.25
CA THR A 484 1.91 5.91 8.55
C THR A 484 1.53 5.07 7.33
N PRO A 485 2.27 3.97 7.06
CA PRO A 485 1.94 3.07 5.96
C PRO A 485 0.48 2.63 6.02
N GLY A 486 -0.26 2.84 4.94
CA GLY A 486 -1.69 2.53 4.83
C GLY A 486 -2.69 3.62 5.25
N ASN A 487 -2.26 4.78 5.75
CA ASN A 487 -3.17 5.90 6.06
C ASN A 487 -3.30 6.90 4.90
N ALA A 488 -3.98 6.50 3.83
CA ALA A 488 -4.19 7.32 2.63
C ALA A 488 -4.87 8.68 2.88
N ALA A 489 -5.67 8.81 3.95
CA ALA A 489 -6.43 10.02 4.24
C ALA A 489 -5.56 11.27 4.46
N LEU A 490 -4.33 11.09 4.97
CA LEU A 490 -3.37 12.20 5.17
C LEU A 490 -2.86 12.74 3.83
N LEU A 491 -2.50 11.85 2.90
CA LEU A 491 -2.08 12.23 1.55
C LEU A 491 -3.24 12.81 0.76
N GLN A 492 -4.41 12.18 0.78
CA GLN A 492 -5.61 12.65 0.07
C GLN A 492 -5.99 14.08 0.47
N HIS A 493 -5.93 14.43 1.76
CA HIS A 493 -6.18 15.81 2.19
C HIS A 493 -5.11 16.77 1.66
N LEU A 494 -3.83 16.42 1.77
CA LEU A 494 -2.72 17.24 1.26
C LEU A 494 -2.79 17.43 -0.26
N THR A 495 -3.10 16.38 -1.01
CA THR A 495 -3.30 16.39 -2.46
C THR A 495 -4.44 17.32 -2.86
N VAL A 496 -5.58 17.29 -2.16
CA VAL A 496 -6.67 18.25 -2.37
C VAL A 496 -6.23 19.69 -2.07
N SER A 497 -5.53 19.93 -0.95
CA SER A 497 -5.02 21.25 -0.59
C SER A 497 -3.99 21.78 -1.62
N VAL A 498 -3.06 20.95 -2.09
CA VAL A 498 -2.07 21.33 -3.11
C VAL A 498 -2.74 21.58 -4.46
N ARG A 499 -3.73 20.77 -4.84
CA ARG A 499 -4.55 21.01 -6.04
C ARG A 499 -5.22 22.39 -5.99
N GLN A 500 -5.84 22.75 -4.86
CA GLN A 500 -6.46 24.07 -4.67
C GLN A 500 -5.43 25.21 -4.73
N ALA A 501 -4.29 25.09 -4.04
CA ALA A 501 -3.22 26.08 -4.07
C ALA A 501 -2.59 26.25 -5.48
N SER A 502 -2.54 25.17 -6.26
CA SER A 502 -1.99 25.16 -7.63
C SER A 502 -2.86 25.86 -8.67
N ALA A 503 -4.13 26.19 -8.36
CA ALA A 503 -5.09 26.74 -9.32
C ALA A 503 -4.70 28.10 -9.92
N GLN A 504 -3.73 28.81 -9.33
CA GLN A 504 -3.19 30.08 -9.83
C GLN A 504 -1.87 29.93 -10.60
N LEU A 505 -1.37 28.70 -10.77
CA LEU A 505 -0.14 28.43 -11.52
C LEU A 505 -0.38 28.42 -13.04
N PRO A 506 0.65 28.71 -13.86
CA PRO A 506 0.61 28.45 -15.30
C PRO A 506 0.27 26.97 -15.58
N GLN A 507 -0.47 26.71 -16.66
CA GLN A 507 -0.99 25.37 -16.97
C GLN A 507 0.08 24.28 -16.94
N GLU A 508 1.25 24.51 -17.55
CA GLU A 508 2.38 23.57 -17.54
C GLU A 508 2.84 23.22 -16.12
N SER A 509 3.00 24.23 -15.25
CA SER A 509 3.40 24.02 -13.84
C SER A 509 2.28 23.42 -12.99
N ARG A 510 1.01 23.68 -13.32
CA ARG A 510 -0.14 23.08 -12.64
C ARG A 510 -0.21 21.58 -12.92
N SER A 511 -0.20 21.21 -14.19
CA SER A 511 -0.25 19.80 -14.62
C SER A 511 0.96 18.99 -14.16
N ALA A 512 2.18 19.53 -14.26
CA ALA A 512 3.39 18.84 -13.78
C ALA A 512 3.47 18.72 -12.24
N LEU A 513 2.67 19.51 -11.50
CA LEU A 513 2.48 19.32 -10.06
C LEU A 513 1.37 18.30 -9.77
N HIS A 514 0.33 18.25 -10.61
CA HIS A 514 -0.77 17.28 -10.50
C HIS A 514 -0.28 15.84 -10.69
N GLU A 515 0.56 15.59 -11.70
CA GLU A 515 1.25 14.32 -11.94
C GLU A 515 2.03 13.78 -10.72
N VAL A 516 2.48 14.67 -9.83
CA VAL A 516 3.30 14.29 -8.65
C VAL A 516 2.47 14.09 -7.39
N ILE A 517 1.37 14.83 -7.23
CA ILE A 517 0.45 14.66 -6.08
C ILE A 517 -0.56 13.54 -6.30
N HIS A 518 -0.75 13.12 -7.56
CA HIS A 518 -1.62 12.03 -8.00
C HIS A 518 -0.75 10.91 -8.60
N ARG A 519 -0.06 10.16 -7.72
CA ARG A 519 0.91 9.11 -8.11
C ARG A 519 0.73 7.79 -7.33
N GLY A 520 -0.39 7.67 -6.64
CA GLY A 520 -0.90 6.42 -6.07
C GLY A 520 -2.39 6.54 -5.76
N ASP A 521 -3.05 5.40 -5.60
CA ASP A 521 -4.51 5.18 -5.54
C ASP A 521 -5.31 6.34 -4.88
N ASP A 522 -5.91 7.16 -5.73
CA ASP A 522 -6.60 8.39 -5.38
C ASP A 522 -8.14 8.27 -5.47
N ARG A 523 -8.83 9.16 -4.77
CA ARG A 523 -10.28 9.35 -4.94
C ARG A 523 -10.59 10.79 -5.30
N ILE A 524 -10.92 11.01 -6.56
CA ILE A 524 -11.19 12.32 -7.14
C ILE A 524 -12.70 12.51 -7.25
N VAL A 525 -13.19 13.63 -6.75
CA VAL A 525 -14.57 14.09 -6.98
C VAL A 525 -14.50 15.47 -7.64
N LEU A 526 -15.17 15.63 -8.78
CA LEU A 526 -15.17 16.89 -9.51
C LEU A 526 -16.06 17.97 -8.86
N THR A 527 -15.82 19.21 -9.25
CA THR A 527 -16.56 20.38 -8.75
C THR A 527 -17.66 20.80 -9.74
N ASP A 528 -18.52 21.74 -9.35
CA ASP A 528 -19.55 22.26 -10.25
C ASP A 528 -18.90 23.06 -11.42
N GLY A 529 -18.88 22.50 -12.63
CA GLY A 529 -18.40 23.19 -13.83
C GLY A 529 -17.81 22.26 -14.88
N GLU A 530 -17.05 22.84 -15.82
CA GLU A 530 -16.16 22.11 -16.72
C GLU A 530 -14.81 21.94 -16.01
N ASP A 531 -14.37 20.70 -15.76
CA ASP A 531 -13.12 20.39 -15.07
C ASP A 531 -12.09 19.72 -16.00
N PHE A 532 -10.80 19.90 -15.70
CA PHE A 532 -9.68 19.19 -16.34
C PHE A 532 -8.93 18.39 -15.27
N VAL A 533 -8.87 17.06 -15.45
CA VAL A 533 -8.28 16.10 -14.51
C VAL A 533 -7.11 15.38 -15.16
N ASN A 534 -6.06 15.19 -14.36
CA ASN A 534 -5.08 14.13 -14.54
C ASN A 534 -4.92 13.43 -13.19
N ALA A 535 -5.25 12.13 -13.13
CA ALA A 535 -5.12 11.31 -11.92
C ALA A 535 -3.77 10.54 -11.87
N GLY A 536 -3.01 10.55 -12.97
CA GLY A 536 -1.57 10.31 -12.97
C GLY A 536 -1.17 8.84 -12.87
N ALA A 537 -1.10 8.28 -11.67
CA ALA A 537 -0.77 6.87 -11.46
C ALA A 537 -1.33 6.36 -10.13
N GLY A 538 -1.65 5.08 -10.06
CA GLY A 538 -2.44 4.50 -8.97
C GLY A 538 -3.69 3.82 -9.52
N ASN A 539 -4.40 3.04 -8.71
CA ASN A 539 -5.74 2.55 -9.07
C ASN A 539 -6.78 3.58 -8.59
N ASP A 540 -7.13 4.51 -9.47
CA ASP A 540 -7.84 5.72 -9.12
C ASP A 540 -9.35 5.57 -9.26
N ARG A 541 -10.09 6.31 -8.43
CA ARG A 541 -11.55 6.40 -8.52
C ARG A 541 -11.98 7.83 -8.75
N ILE A 542 -12.45 8.10 -9.97
CA ILE A 542 -12.88 9.42 -10.42
C ILE A 542 -14.41 9.45 -10.51
N GLU A 543 -15.04 10.37 -9.77
CA GLU A 543 -16.47 10.62 -9.76
C GLU A 543 -16.70 12.06 -10.24
N GLY A 544 -17.34 12.23 -11.40
CA GLY A 544 -17.48 13.50 -12.07
C GLY A 544 -18.71 14.31 -11.70
N ASN A 545 -19.17 15.18 -12.61
CA ASN A 545 -20.10 16.28 -12.30
C ASN A 545 -21.25 16.38 -13.34
N ALA A 546 -21.67 17.60 -13.68
CA ALA A 546 -22.73 17.90 -14.65
C ALA A 546 -22.30 18.90 -15.76
N GLY A 547 -20.99 19.09 -15.96
CA GLY A 547 -20.41 19.89 -17.04
C GLY A 547 -19.49 19.03 -17.93
N SER A 548 -19.05 19.59 -19.06
CA SER A 548 -18.12 18.90 -19.97
C SER A 548 -16.70 18.89 -19.40
N ASN A 549 -16.16 17.70 -19.13
CA ASN A 549 -14.85 17.51 -18.52
C ASN A 549 -13.85 16.89 -19.50
N VAL A 550 -12.57 17.07 -19.18
CA VAL A 550 -11.48 16.28 -19.79
C VAL A 550 -10.80 15.52 -18.66
N ILE A 551 -10.87 14.20 -18.71
CA ILE A 551 -10.36 13.29 -17.68
C ILE A 551 -9.25 12.44 -18.28
N MET A 552 -8.04 12.58 -17.75
CA MET A 552 -6.95 11.62 -17.91
C MET A 552 -6.89 10.82 -16.61
N ASP A 553 -7.08 9.50 -16.68
CA ASP A 553 -6.98 8.61 -15.52
C ASP A 553 -5.51 8.31 -15.22
N GLY A 554 -4.77 7.71 -16.15
CA GLY A 554 -3.32 7.55 -16.05
C GLY A 554 -2.91 6.09 -15.88
N ALA A 555 -1.97 5.82 -14.97
CA ALA A 555 -1.32 4.51 -14.90
C ALA A 555 -1.80 3.66 -13.71
N GLY A 556 -2.77 2.79 -13.95
CA GLY A 556 -3.24 1.78 -13.01
C GLY A 556 -4.45 1.00 -13.51
N ASN A 557 -5.36 0.60 -12.62
CA ASN A 557 -6.62 -0.05 -13.03
C ASN A 557 -7.75 0.84 -12.53
N ASP A 558 -8.11 1.82 -13.36
CA ASP A 558 -8.86 2.97 -12.90
C ASP A 558 -10.38 2.77 -13.02
N THR A 559 -11.14 3.59 -12.30
CA THR A 559 -12.59 3.57 -12.33
C THR A 559 -13.13 4.99 -12.45
N VAL A 560 -13.54 5.35 -13.66
CA VAL A 560 -13.99 6.69 -14.05
C VAL A 560 -15.50 6.69 -14.28
N HIS A 561 -16.20 7.62 -13.64
CA HIS A 561 -17.60 7.96 -13.95
C HIS A 561 -17.64 9.47 -14.21
N ALA A 562 -17.70 9.94 -15.46
CA ALA A 562 -17.57 11.36 -15.80
C ALA A 562 -18.85 12.18 -15.53
N GLY A 563 -20.02 11.57 -15.73
CA GLY A 563 -21.28 11.99 -15.12
C GLY A 563 -22.31 12.50 -16.11
N ALA A 564 -22.37 13.81 -16.31
CA ALA A 564 -23.25 14.42 -17.31
C ALA A 564 -22.58 15.66 -17.90
N GLY A 565 -22.77 15.87 -19.20
CA GLY A 565 -21.92 16.77 -19.97
C GLY A 565 -21.50 16.06 -21.23
N ASP A 566 -20.81 16.73 -22.14
CA ASP A 566 -20.14 16.04 -23.25
C ASP A 566 -18.67 15.87 -22.82
N ASP A 567 -18.29 14.67 -22.35
CA ASP A 567 -17.04 14.39 -21.65
C ASP A 567 -15.95 13.76 -22.55
N VAL A 568 -14.67 14.02 -22.26
CA VAL A 568 -13.52 13.38 -22.93
C VAL A 568 -12.71 12.59 -21.92
N LEU A 569 -12.73 11.26 -22.03
CA LEU A 569 -11.99 10.33 -21.18
C LEU A 569 -10.78 9.82 -21.97
N VAL A 570 -9.58 9.98 -21.41
CA VAL A 570 -8.31 9.52 -21.99
C VAL A 570 -7.74 8.45 -21.09
N SER A 571 -7.85 7.19 -21.52
CA SER A 571 -7.28 6.04 -20.83
C SER A 571 -5.75 6.07 -20.93
N GLY A 572 -5.10 6.06 -19.76
CA GLY A 572 -3.68 5.77 -19.63
C GLY A 572 -3.46 4.26 -19.61
N SER A 573 -2.49 3.76 -18.84
CA SER A 573 -2.04 2.36 -18.93
C SER A 573 -2.51 1.48 -17.78
N GLY A 574 -3.38 0.52 -18.08
CA GLY A 574 -3.55 -0.72 -17.31
C GLY A 574 -4.80 -1.51 -17.66
N ASN A 575 -5.88 -1.43 -16.89
CA ASN A 575 -7.14 -2.12 -17.23
C ASN A 575 -8.33 -1.33 -16.64
N ASP A 576 -8.80 -0.35 -17.38
CA ASP A 576 -9.66 0.69 -16.81
C ASP A 576 -11.15 0.38 -16.95
N SER A 577 -11.97 0.95 -16.08
CA SER A 577 -13.43 0.91 -16.18
C SER A 577 -13.99 2.32 -16.35
N LEU A 578 -14.41 2.63 -17.57
CA LEU A 578 -14.78 3.98 -18.00
C LEU A 578 -16.29 4.08 -18.27
N ASP A 579 -16.94 5.05 -17.63
CA ASP A 579 -18.35 5.40 -17.79
C ASP A 579 -18.43 6.91 -18.03
N GLY A 580 -18.74 7.34 -19.27
CA GLY A 580 -18.93 8.76 -19.60
C GLY A 580 -20.19 9.32 -18.95
N GLY A 581 -21.22 8.50 -18.82
CA GLY A 581 -22.50 8.89 -18.24
C GLY A 581 -23.50 9.36 -19.29
N SER A 582 -23.91 10.64 -19.24
CA SER A 582 -24.97 11.18 -20.11
C SER A 582 -24.52 12.39 -20.92
N GLY A 583 -24.17 12.14 -22.18
CA GLY A 583 -23.35 13.06 -22.95
C GLY A 583 -23.30 12.80 -24.44
N ASN A 584 -22.34 13.45 -25.09
CA ASN A 584 -21.74 12.98 -26.33
C ASN A 584 -20.28 12.71 -25.96
N ASP A 585 -19.99 11.50 -25.50
CA ASP A 585 -18.74 11.22 -24.79
C ASP A 585 -17.68 10.63 -25.72
N VAL A 586 -16.42 10.99 -25.50
CA VAL A 586 -15.28 10.54 -26.30
C VAL A 586 -14.31 9.75 -25.44
N TYR A 587 -14.14 8.47 -25.73
CA TYR A 587 -13.22 7.56 -25.05
C TYR A 587 -11.96 7.38 -25.92
N ARG A 588 -10.82 7.92 -25.49
CA ARG A 588 -9.53 7.85 -26.20
C ARG A 588 -8.65 6.74 -25.62
N PHE A 589 -8.10 5.91 -26.49
CA PHE A 589 -7.18 4.82 -26.15
C PHE A 589 -5.92 4.84 -27.02
N ASP A 590 -4.75 4.65 -26.40
CA ASP A 590 -3.48 4.42 -27.09
C ASP A 590 -3.15 2.91 -27.18
N ARG A 591 -2.06 2.56 -27.87
CA ARG A 591 -1.50 1.21 -27.93
C ARG A 591 -1.12 0.65 -26.56
N HIS A 592 -0.80 1.52 -25.60
CA HIS A 592 -0.39 1.13 -24.25
C HIS A 592 -1.53 1.17 -23.23
N SER A 593 -2.80 1.32 -23.65
CA SER A 593 -3.89 1.48 -22.68
C SER A 593 -4.16 0.23 -21.84
N GLY A 594 -3.95 -0.95 -22.44
CA GLY A 594 -4.21 -2.22 -21.79
C GLY A 594 -5.62 -2.74 -22.07
N HIS A 595 -6.27 -3.41 -21.10
CA HIS A 595 -7.52 -4.15 -21.35
C HIS A 595 -8.75 -3.48 -20.73
N ASP A 596 -9.21 -2.44 -21.40
CA ASP A 596 -10.17 -1.48 -20.85
C ASP A 596 -11.62 -1.87 -21.12
N THR A 597 -12.50 -1.40 -20.23
CA THR A 597 -13.92 -1.72 -20.20
C THR A 597 -14.75 -0.44 -20.22
N VAL A 598 -15.37 -0.15 -21.37
CA VAL A 598 -16.32 0.96 -21.52
C VAL A 598 -17.71 0.52 -21.09
N HIS A 599 -18.35 1.35 -20.29
CA HIS A 599 -19.75 1.25 -19.90
C HIS A 599 -20.50 2.45 -20.46
N ASN A 600 -21.01 2.33 -21.67
CA ASN A 600 -21.98 3.32 -22.12
C ASN A 600 -23.31 3.09 -21.38
N VAL A 601 -23.97 4.17 -20.96
CA VAL A 601 -25.24 4.13 -20.21
C VAL A 601 -26.33 5.00 -20.83
N ASP A 602 -25.99 6.01 -21.64
CA ASP A 602 -26.96 6.82 -22.37
C ASP A 602 -27.35 6.14 -23.69
N ASN A 603 -28.64 6.15 -24.01
CA ASN A 603 -29.18 5.64 -25.27
C ASN A 603 -30.21 6.58 -25.90
N ASP A 604 -30.25 7.84 -25.45
CA ASP A 604 -31.13 8.85 -26.03
C ASP A 604 -30.77 9.04 -27.52
N PRO A 605 -31.74 8.95 -28.46
CA PRO A 605 -31.46 8.96 -29.92
C PRO A 605 -30.86 10.24 -30.52
N GLY A 606 -30.47 11.20 -29.69
CA GLY A 606 -29.76 12.43 -30.06
C GLY A 606 -28.36 12.53 -29.46
N ARG A 607 -27.89 11.50 -28.74
CA ARG A 607 -26.51 11.36 -28.25
C ARG A 607 -25.63 10.64 -29.26
N HIS A 608 -24.33 10.84 -29.14
CA HIS A 608 -23.34 10.34 -30.08
C HIS A 608 -21.98 10.13 -29.43
N ASP A 609 -21.79 8.94 -28.86
CA ASP A 609 -20.57 8.57 -28.15
C ASP A 609 -19.54 7.94 -29.12
N GLU A 610 -18.28 8.36 -29.04
CA GLU A 610 -17.19 7.90 -29.93
C GLU A 610 -16.05 7.21 -29.14
N ILE A 611 -15.53 6.11 -29.69
CA ILE A 611 -14.23 5.56 -29.30
C ILE A 611 -13.17 6.03 -30.28
N HIS A 612 -12.06 6.57 -29.79
CA HIS A 612 -10.93 7.06 -30.60
C HIS A 612 -9.68 6.24 -30.28
N LEU A 613 -9.26 5.40 -31.23
CA LEU A 613 -8.04 4.61 -31.13
C LEU A 613 -6.89 5.41 -31.73
N THR A 614 -6.10 6.08 -30.89
CA THR A 614 -5.03 6.98 -31.33
C THR A 614 -3.75 6.23 -31.70
N GLY A 615 -3.53 5.06 -31.09
CA GLY A 615 -2.33 4.23 -31.29
C GLY A 615 -2.44 3.11 -32.34
N HIS A 616 -3.63 2.89 -32.93
CA HIS A 616 -3.93 1.76 -33.84
C HIS A 616 -4.68 2.21 -35.09
N ASP A 617 -4.23 1.79 -36.28
CA ASP A 617 -4.98 1.97 -37.53
C ASP A 617 -6.06 0.88 -37.74
N MET A 618 -6.96 1.05 -38.72
CA MET A 618 -8.08 0.10 -38.94
C MET A 618 -7.64 -1.32 -39.31
N THR A 619 -6.38 -1.51 -39.69
CA THR A 619 -5.78 -2.78 -40.07
C THR A 619 -5.05 -3.47 -38.92
N GLU A 620 -4.76 -2.76 -37.82
CA GLU A 620 -4.04 -3.29 -36.65
C GLU A 620 -4.94 -3.90 -35.58
N VAL A 621 -6.27 -3.87 -35.77
CA VAL A 621 -7.24 -4.38 -34.79
C VAL A 621 -8.13 -5.48 -35.33
N ASP A 622 -8.56 -6.37 -34.44
CA ASP A 622 -9.69 -7.27 -34.63
C ASP A 622 -10.91 -6.72 -33.88
N ILE A 623 -12.02 -6.51 -34.60
CA ILE A 623 -13.31 -6.10 -34.03
C ILE A 623 -14.24 -7.30 -34.01
N SER A 624 -14.77 -7.66 -32.85
CA SER A 624 -15.59 -8.85 -32.63
C SER A 624 -16.73 -8.60 -31.65
N ARG A 625 -17.71 -9.51 -31.63
CA ARG A 625 -18.79 -9.59 -30.67
C ARG A 625 -18.55 -10.79 -29.76
N VAL A 626 -18.46 -10.54 -28.46
CA VAL A 626 -18.38 -11.60 -27.44
C VAL A 626 -19.63 -11.49 -26.57
N ASN A 627 -20.52 -12.48 -26.61
CA ASN A 627 -21.84 -12.43 -25.96
C ASN A 627 -22.66 -11.20 -26.38
N ASN A 628 -22.83 -10.19 -25.51
CA ASN A 628 -23.49 -8.92 -25.83
C ASN A 628 -22.50 -7.75 -25.96
N ASP A 629 -21.21 -8.00 -25.77
CA ASP A 629 -20.17 -6.99 -25.72
C ASP A 629 -19.53 -6.81 -27.10
N LEU A 630 -19.15 -5.58 -27.42
CA LEU A 630 -18.26 -5.27 -28.53
C LEU A 630 -16.82 -5.33 -28.00
N VAL A 631 -15.96 -6.11 -28.66
CA VAL A 631 -14.55 -6.27 -28.28
C VAL A 631 -13.67 -5.87 -29.45
N ILE A 632 -12.87 -4.83 -29.25
CA ILE A 632 -11.84 -4.36 -30.17
C ILE A 632 -10.49 -4.76 -29.56
N ARG A 633 -9.61 -5.43 -30.30
CA ARG A 633 -8.31 -5.91 -29.80
C ARG A 633 -7.18 -5.59 -30.78
N GLY A 634 -6.10 -4.98 -30.31
CA GLY A 634 -4.87 -4.79 -31.08
C GLY A 634 -4.18 -6.12 -31.43
N HIS A 635 -3.58 -6.21 -32.62
CA HIS A 635 -2.86 -7.41 -33.09
C HIS A 635 -1.54 -7.65 -32.36
N ASP A 636 -0.99 -6.65 -31.68
CA ASP A 636 0.12 -6.81 -30.71
C ASP A 636 -0.32 -7.53 -29.43
N GLY A 637 -1.59 -7.41 -29.06
CA GLY A 637 -2.17 -7.98 -27.85
C GLY A 637 -1.91 -7.16 -26.58
N GLU A 638 -1.30 -5.98 -26.71
CA GLU A 638 -0.99 -5.08 -25.60
C GLU A 638 -2.20 -4.22 -25.21
N SER A 639 -3.15 -3.94 -26.12
CA SER A 639 -4.42 -3.28 -25.77
C SER A 639 -5.70 -3.88 -26.38
N SER A 640 -6.82 -3.70 -25.68
CA SER A 640 -8.16 -4.07 -26.14
C SER A 640 -9.26 -3.31 -25.40
N VAL A 641 -10.26 -2.80 -26.11
CA VAL A 641 -11.44 -2.12 -25.55
C VAL A 641 -12.65 -3.05 -25.60
N THR A 642 -13.31 -3.24 -24.46
CA THR A 642 -14.56 -4.00 -24.32
C THR A 642 -15.72 -3.06 -23.96
N VAL A 643 -16.64 -2.83 -24.89
CA VAL A 643 -17.87 -2.06 -24.63
C VAL A 643 -18.95 -3.00 -24.14
N ARG A 644 -19.30 -2.90 -22.86
CA ARG A 644 -20.24 -3.81 -22.18
C ARG A 644 -21.66 -3.65 -22.72
N ASP A 645 -22.32 -4.77 -22.95
CA ASP A 645 -23.71 -4.86 -23.42
C ASP A 645 -24.04 -4.05 -24.71
N HIS A 646 -23.04 -3.64 -25.51
CA HIS A 646 -23.22 -2.85 -26.75
C HIS A 646 -24.36 -3.38 -27.65
N PHE A 647 -24.53 -4.70 -27.75
CA PHE A 647 -25.55 -5.33 -28.60
C PHE A 647 -26.94 -5.51 -27.95
N ASN A 648 -27.13 -5.07 -26.70
CA ASN A 648 -28.35 -5.27 -25.89
C ASN A 648 -28.68 -4.12 -24.90
N GLY A 649 -27.82 -3.10 -24.80
CA GLY A 649 -27.92 -1.94 -23.92
C GLY A 649 -27.72 -0.62 -24.68
N ALA A 650 -26.90 0.27 -24.13
CA ALA A 650 -26.41 1.48 -24.81
C ALA A 650 -25.20 1.12 -25.70
N PRO A 651 -25.29 1.25 -27.04
CA PRO A 651 -24.15 0.96 -27.91
C PRO A 651 -23.23 2.19 -28.04
N ILE A 652 -21.99 2.01 -28.49
CA ILE A 652 -21.18 3.15 -29.00
C ILE A 652 -21.72 3.60 -30.37
N ASP A 653 -21.65 4.90 -30.71
CA ASP A 653 -22.12 5.43 -32.00
C ASP A 653 -21.07 5.39 -33.11
N ALA A 654 -19.78 5.56 -32.77
CA ALA A 654 -18.69 5.41 -33.75
C ALA A 654 -17.38 4.92 -33.12
N VAL A 655 -16.53 4.33 -33.96
CA VAL A 655 -15.11 4.07 -33.68
C VAL A 655 -14.26 4.80 -34.72
N ARG A 656 -13.31 5.62 -34.26
CA ARG A 656 -12.32 6.33 -35.05
C ARG A 656 -10.94 5.68 -34.85
N PHE A 657 -10.19 5.50 -35.93
CA PHE A 657 -8.84 4.94 -35.94
C PHE A 657 -7.78 6.03 -36.18
N SER A 658 -6.51 5.71 -35.96
CA SER A 658 -5.38 6.64 -36.09
C SER A 658 -5.13 7.14 -37.52
N ASP A 659 -5.72 6.49 -38.53
CA ASP A 659 -5.68 6.83 -39.95
C ASP A 659 -6.87 7.68 -40.44
N ASP A 660 -7.58 8.33 -39.50
CA ASP A 660 -8.82 9.11 -39.70
C ASP A 660 -10.02 8.31 -40.25
N ILE A 661 -9.94 6.97 -40.32
CA ILE A 661 -11.08 6.14 -40.70
C ILE A 661 -12.08 6.09 -39.54
N VAL A 662 -13.38 6.11 -39.86
CA VAL A 662 -14.46 6.04 -38.88
C VAL A 662 -15.45 4.94 -39.30
N PHE A 663 -15.75 4.04 -38.37
CA PHE A 663 -16.84 3.08 -38.49
C PHE A 663 -18.02 3.59 -37.67
N ASP A 664 -19.13 3.91 -38.34
CA ASP A 664 -20.40 4.18 -37.65
C ASP A 664 -20.97 2.90 -37.02
N ARG A 665 -21.88 3.06 -36.06
CA ARG A 665 -22.58 1.98 -35.35
C ARG A 665 -23.15 0.91 -36.30
N ALA A 666 -23.71 1.29 -37.45
CA ALA A 666 -24.36 0.37 -38.37
C ALA A 666 -23.36 -0.48 -39.19
N PHE A 667 -22.14 0.02 -39.39
CA PHE A 667 -21.03 -0.73 -39.97
C PHE A 667 -20.28 -1.54 -38.91
N LEU A 668 -20.00 -0.93 -37.75
CA LEU A 668 -19.35 -1.53 -36.59
C LEU A 668 -20.07 -2.81 -36.12
N ASP A 669 -21.38 -2.74 -35.93
CA ASP A 669 -22.23 -3.87 -35.54
C ASP A 669 -22.07 -5.07 -36.48
N LYS A 670 -21.96 -4.78 -37.76
CA LYS A 670 -21.89 -5.78 -38.83
C LYS A 670 -20.52 -6.44 -38.88
N VAL A 671 -19.44 -5.66 -38.81
CA VAL A 671 -18.06 -6.17 -38.76
C VAL A 671 -17.87 -7.07 -37.54
N ALA A 672 -18.30 -6.61 -36.36
CA ALA A 672 -18.22 -7.36 -35.12
C ALA A 672 -18.94 -8.72 -35.20
N ARG A 673 -20.16 -8.75 -35.78
CA ARG A 673 -20.92 -9.99 -35.98
C ARG A 673 -20.25 -10.94 -36.99
N ALA A 674 -19.82 -10.42 -38.14
CA ALA A 674 -19.16 -11.20 -39.18
C ALA A 674 -17.86 -11.88 -38.71
N ASN A 675 -17.07 -11.18 -37.89
CA ASN A 675 -15.82 -11.75 -37.33
C ASN A 675 -16.04 -12.78 -36.21
N SER A 676 -17.29 -12.96 -35.74
CA SER A 676 -17.60 -13.78 -34.56
C SER A 676 -18.53 -14.97 -34.84
N ASP A 677 -19.27 -14.92 -35.94
CA ASP A 677 -20.18 -15.98 -36.38
C ASP A 677 -19.87 -16.32 -37.86
N PRO A 678 -19.27 -17.49 -38.16
CA PRO A 678 -18.91 -17.88 -39.52
C PRO A 678 -20.11 -18.21 -40.42
N ASP A 679 -21.33 -18.30 -39.86
CA ASP A 679 -22.58 -18.42 -40.63
C ASP A 679 -23.22 -17.03 -40.88
N TYR A 680 -22.66 -15.94 -40.33
CA TYR A 680 -23.09 -14.58 -40.65
C TYR A 680 -22.60 -14.18 -42.06
N PRO A 681 -23.41 -13.47 -42.87
CA PRO A 681 -23.01 -13.12 -44.23
C PRO A 681 -21.70 -12.32 -44.26
N ASP A 682 -20.84 -12.66 -45.22
CA ASP A 682 -19.57 -11.95 -45.43
C ASP A 682 -19.87 -10.46 -45.70
N PRO A 683 -19.16 -9.50 -45.04
CA PRO A 683 -19.35 -8.08 -45.30
C PRO A 683 -19.23 -7.66 -46.77
N THR A 684 -18.52 -8.46 -47.56
CA THR A 684 -18.34 -8.25 -49.00
C THR A 684 -19.60 -8.55 -49.82
N ASP A 685 -20.49 -9.44 -49.38
CA ASP A 685 -21.78 -9.73 -50.03
C ASP A 685 -22.75 -8.52 -49.96
N TRP A 686 -22.56 -7.61 -49.01
CA TRP A 686 -23.41 -6.41 -48.86
C TRP A 686 -23.08 -5.32 -49.88
N VAL A 687 -21.87 -5.32 -50.42
CA VAL A 687 -21.43 -4.38 -51.47
C VAL A 687 -22.15 -4.67 -52.78
N GLU A 688 -22.48 -5.94 -53.06
CA GLU A 688 -23.12 -6.32 -54.34
C GLU A 688 -24.63 -6.07 -54.40
N ASN A 689 -25.32 -5.83 -53.27
CA ASN A 689 -26.80 -5.78 -53.22
C ASN A 689 -27.41 -4.59 -52.45
N GLY A 690 -26.63 -3.75 -51.78
CA GLY A 690 -27.13 -2.63 -50.96
C GLY A 690 -27.01 -1.25 -51.61
N GLY A 691 -28.11 -0.71 -52.14
CA GLY A 691 -28.18 0.69 -52.64
C GLY A 691 -28.19 1.76 -51.54
N GLY A 692 -27.27 1.66 -50.57
CA GLY A 692 -27.11 2.55 -49.42
C GLY A 692 -25.85 3.40 -49.51
N GLN A 693 -25.96 4.67 -49.10
CA GLN A 693 -25.02 5.75 -49.35
C GLN A 693 -23.75 5.68 -48.48
N TYR A 694 -22.82 4.79 -48.81
CA TYR A 694 -21.40 4.95 -48.48
C TYR A 694 -20.67 5.37 -49.75
N ASP A 695 -19.92 6.48 -49.70
CA ASP A 695 -19.07 6.91 -50.82
C ASP A 695 -17.83 6.02 -50.90
N LEU A 696 -18.04 4.83 -51.48
CA LEU A 696 -17.03 3.81 -51.64
C LEU A 696 -15.84 4.33 -52.47
N ASP A 697 -16.06 5.25 -53.41
CA ASP A 697 -15.01 5.87 -54.21
C ASP A 697 -14.09 6.77 -53.38
N ALA A 698 -14.60 7.40 -52.31
CA ALA A 698 -13.80 8.16 -51.35
C ALA A 698 -12.95 7.26 -50.43
N LEU A 699 -13.49 6.10 -50.02
CA LEU A 699 -12.77 5.09 -49.24
C LEU A 699 -11.66 4.42 -50.10
N LEU A 700 -12.01 4.04 -51.33
CA LEU A 700 -11.11 3.38 -52.30
C LEU A 700 -9.94 4.30 -52.72
N ASN A 701 -10.16 5.60 -52.91
CA ASN A 701 -9.08 6.54 -53.25
C ASN A 701 -8.09 6.78 -52.09
N ARG A 702 -8.51 6.59 -50.83
CA ARG A 702 -7.63 6.72 -49.65
C ARG A 702 -6.78 5.46 -49.44
N LEU A 703 -7.41 4.29 -49.49
CA LEU A 703 -6.73 2.99 -49.37
C LEU A 703 -5.64 2.75 -50.44
N ALA A 704 -5.80 3.30 -51.65
CA ALA A 704 -4.84 3.12 -52.75
C ALA A 704 -3.47 3.81 -52.57
N ASN A 705 -3.28 4.64 -51.52
CA ASN A 705 -2.04 5.40 -51.30
C ASN A 705 -1.26 5.00 -50.03
N GLY A 706 -1.67 3.96 -49.32
CA GLY A 706 -1.04 3.49 -48.08
C GLY A 706 -0.50 2.07 -48.16
N SER A 707 0.72 1.87 -47.65
CA SER A 707 1.41 0.59 -47.43
C SER A 707 1.94 -0.17 -48.67
N THR A 708 3.27 -0.20 -48.76
CA THR A 708 4.03 -1.27 -49.41
C THR A 708 4.66 -2.13 -48.32
N ASP A 709 4.17 -3.36 -48.13
CA ASP A 709 5.01 -4.56 -47.89
C ASP A 709 4.13 -5.82 -47.80
N ALA A 710 4.67 -6.96 -48.19
CA ALA A 710 3.90 -8.18 -48.44
C ALA A 710 4.58 -9.44 -47.91
N GLU A 711 4.47 -9.74 -46.61
CA GLU A 711 4.94 -11.03 -46.07
C GLU A 711 4.29 -11.52 -44.75
N SER A 712 3.00 -11.89 -44.77
CA SER A 712 2.50 -13.10 -44.10
C SER A 712 1.10 -13.45 -44.63
N ARG A 713 0.86 -14.71 -45.05
CA ARG A 713 -0.25 -14.98 -45.99
C ARG A 713 -1.05 -16.27 -45.79
N ASP A 714 -1.15 -16.77 -44.57
CA ASP A 714 -2.08 -17.86 -44.24
C ASP A 714 -2.68 -17.72 -42.83
N LYS A 715 -4.01 -17.89 -42.74
CA LYS A 715 -4.91 -17.76 -41.56
C LYS A 715 -5.36 -16.34 -41.17
N GLN A 716 -6.12 -15.66 -42.03
CA GLN A 716 -6.84 -14.41 -41.70
C GLN A 716 -8.25 -14.36 -42.33
N PRO A 717 -9.18 -13.53 -41.80
CA PRO A 717 -10.56 -13.42 -42.29
C PRO A 717 -10.67 -12.91 -43.74
N ASP A 718 -11.78 -13.26 -44.41
CA ASP A 718 -11.96 -13.06 -45.86
C ASP A 718 -11.97 -11.59 -46.33
N TRP A 719 -12.26 -10.61 -45.45
CA TRP A 719 -12.22 -9.19 -45.82
C TRP A 719 -10.84 -8.71 -46.28
N ARG A 720 -9.74 -9.23 -45.70
CA ARG A 720 -8.37 -8.94 -46.19
C ARG A 720 -8.09 -9.56 -47.56
N LYS A 721 -8.82 -10.62 -47.97
CA LYS A 721 -8.75 -11.17 -49.34
C LYS A 721 -9.50 -10.32 -50.36
N LEU A 722 -10.45 -9.48 -49.94
CA LEU A 722 -11.01 -8.43 -50.80
C LEU A 722 -9.93 -7.37 -51.11
N LEU A 723 -9.16 -6.96 -50.10
CA LEU A 723 -8.03 -6.05 -50.24
C LEU A 723 -6.96 -6.60 -51.22
N ASP A 724 -6.56 -7.87 -51.06
CA ASP A 724 -5.57 -8.55 -51.93
C ASP A 724 -6.09 -8.77 -53.37
N ARG A 725 -7.40 -8.93 -53.57
CA ARG A 725 -8.03 -9.03 -54.90
C ARG A 725 -8.13 -7.68 -55.63
N LEU A 726 -8.19 -6.57 -54.90
CA LEU A 726 -8.32 -5.22 -55.47
C LEU A 726 -6.97 -4.56 -55.76
N SER A 727 -5.89 -4.95 -55.09
CA SER A 727 -4.52 -4.52 -55.42
C SER A 727 -3.98 -5.11 -56.74
N HIS A 728 -4.60 -6.17 -57.26
CA HIS A 728 -4.17 -6.90 -58.46
C HIS A 728 -5.26 -6.98 -59.56
N GLY A 729 -5.85 -5.82 -59.89
CA GLY A 729 -6.70 -5.67 -61.08
C GLY A 729 -5.88 -5.76 -62.38
N THR A 730 -6.21 -6.74 -63.24
CA THR A 730 -5.42 -7.06 -64.44
C THR A 730 -5.58 -6.06 -65.58
N ASP A 731 -4.54 -5.27 -65.85
CA ASP A 731 -4.10 -4.96 -67.23
C ASP A 731 -2.65 -4.43 -67.24
N SER A 732 -1.71 -5.30 -67.61
CA SER A 732 -0.30 -4.96 -67.83
C SER A 732 0.02 -5.16 -69.31
N PRO A 733 0.27 -4.09 -70.10
CA PRO A 733 0.51 -4.21 -71.53
C PRO A 733 1.77 -5.01 -71.86
N ARG A 734 1.61 -6.09 -72.62
CA ARG A 734 2.71 -6.90 -73.18
C ARG A 734 2.89 -6.59 -74.67
N ASP A 735 3.61 -5.52 -75.00
CA ASP A 735 4.60 -5.51 -76.08
C ASP A 735 5.32 -4.15 -76.18
N ILE A 736 6.60 -4.17 -76.57
CA ILE A 736 7.48 -2.99 -76.52
C ILE A 736 7.46 -2.13 -77.78
N ASP A 737 6.82 -2.60 -78.87
CA ASP A 737 6.78 -1.93 -80.16
C ASP A 737 5.59 -0.95 -80.34
N GLU A 738 4.66 -0.86 -79.38
CA GLU A 738 3.53 0.09 -79.43
C GLU A 738 3.82 1.42 -78.70
N VAL A 739 4.93 1.50 -77.96
CA VAL A 739 5.37 2.71 -77.24
C VAL A 739 5.81 3.83 -78.20
N ASP A 740 6.48 3.50 -79.30
CA ASP A 740 6.92 4.47 -80.32
C ASP A 740 5.74 5.08 -81.11
N GLY A 741 4.59 4.41 -81.16
CA GLY A 741 3.36 4.94 -81.75
C GLY A 741 2.72 6.05 -80.89
N LEU A 742 2.75 5.89 -79.57
CA LEU A 742 2.19 6.86 -78.61
C LEU A 742 3.11 8.08 -78.38
N ILE A 743 4.43 7.89 -78.46
CA ILE A 743 5.40 9.01 -78.44
C ILE A 743 5.22 9.92 -79.66
N ALA A 744 4.84 9.38 -80.83
CA ALA A 744 4.53 10.18 -82.02
C ALA A 744 3.23 11.01 -81.90
N GLN A 745 2.29 10.62 -81.03
CA GLN A 745 1.01 11.33 -80.85
C GLN A 745 1.04 12.40 -79.74
N MET A 746 1.96 12.31 -78.78
CA MET A 746 2.19 13.38 -77.79
C MET A 746 3.17 14.49 -78.27
N GLY A 747 3.60 14.43 -79.53
CA GLY A 747 4.57 15.36 -80.11
C GLY A 747 4.01 16.61 -80.82
N ASN A 748 2.68 16.79 -80.93
CA ASN A 748 2.10 17.89 -81.73
C ASN A 748 0.82 18.53 -81.11
N GLY A 749 0.99 19.71 -80.52
CA GLY A 749 -0.09 20.64 -80.16
C GLY A 749 -0.45 20.61 -78.66
N THR A 750 -0.47 21.73 -77.92
CA THR A 750 -0.58 23.13 -78.36
C THR A 750 0.35 24.07 -77.55
N ALA A 751 0.71 25.20 -78.16
CA ALA A 751 1.54 26.22 -77.55
C ALA A 751 0.73 27.17 -76.65
N GLY A 752 1.32 27.65 -75.56
CA GLY A 752 0.86 28.89 -74.91
C GLY A 752 0.59 28.80 -73.41
N LYS A 753 1.58 29.26 -72.64
CA LYS A 753 1.55 29.58 -71.20
C LYS A 753 0.22 30.12 -70.64
N ARG A 754 -0.11 29.59 -69.45
CA ARG A 754 -0.50 30.28 -68.20
C ARG A 754 -1.39 31.53 -68.29
N ASP A 755 -2.51 31.49 -67.57
CA ASP A 755 -2.82 32.48 -66.53
C ASP A 755 -3.78 31.90 -65.48
N ALA A 756 -3.70 32.42 -64.25
CA ALA A 756 -4.67 32.13 -63.18
C ALA A 756 -4.95 33.42 -62.41
N ALA A 757 -6.21 33.87 -62.45
CA ALA A 757 -6.73 34.98 -61.67
C ALA A 757 -8.16 34.67 -61.20
N GLN A 758 -8.55 35.22 -60.06
CA GLN A 758 -9.76 34.91 -59.29
C GLN A 758 -11.07 35.37 -59.98
N HIS A 759 -12.22 34.80 -59.59
CA HIS A 759 -13.34 35.57 -59.00
C HIS A 759 -14.44 34.67 -58.35
N HIS A 760 -15.24 35.28 -57.46
CA HIS A 760 -16.21 34.70 -56.50
C HIS A 760 -17.65 34.44 -57.02
N TYR A 761 -18.52 33.97 -56.09
CA TYR A 761 -20.01 33.80 -56.03
C TYR A 761 -20.48 32.32 -56.06
N GLU A 762 -21.30 31.78 -55.11
CA GLU A 762 -21.78 32.26 -53.79
C GLU A 762 -22.27 31.07 -52.88
N HIS A 763 -23.03 31.31 -51.80
CA HIS A 763 -23.48 30.30 -50.79
C HIS A 763 -24.61 29.35 -51.24
N HIS A 764 -24.63 28.10 -50.74
CA HIS A 764 -25.76 27.50 -49.97
C HIS A 764 -25.45 26.09 -49.36
N ALA A 765 -25.58 25.98 -48.02
CA ALA A 765 -25.90 24.85 -47.12
C ALA A 765 -25.25 23.43 -47.23
N HIS A 766 -24.95 22.86 -46.03
CA HIS A 766 -24.36 21.52 -45.73
C HIS A 766 -22.87 21.39 -46.14
N GLY A 767 -21.87 21.18 -45.28
CA GLY A 767 -21.80 20.67 -43.89
C GLY A 767 -21.37 19.19 -43.93
N THR A 768 -20.21 18.75 -43.42
CA THR A 768 -19.14 19.40 -42.62
C THR A 768 -17.75 18.91 -43.06
N GLY A 769 -16.72 19.74 -42.83
CA GLY A 769 -15.32 19.31 -42.90
C GLY A 769 -14.45 20.24 -42.04
N GLY A 770 -13.95 19.71 -40.92
CA GLY A 770 -12.79 20.26 -40.20
C GLY A 770 -11.53 19.49 -40.63
N THR A 771 -10.32 20.04 -40.73
CA THR A 771 -9.59 20.89 -39.77
C THR A 771 -9.51 20.25 -38.38
N HIS A 772 -8.37 19.59 -38.09
CA HIS A 772 -8.00 19.16 -36.72
C HIS A 772 -8.31 20.26 -35.72
N ASP A 773 -8.94 19.90 -34.61
CA ASP A 773 -9.32 20.86 -33.58
C ASP A 773 -8.04 21.39 -32.88
N PRO A 774 -7.98 22.68 -32.54
CA PRO A 774 -7.01 23.18 -31.58
C PRO A 774 -6.96 22.39 -30.26
N LEU A 775 -8.07 21.77 -29.84
CA LEU A 775 -8.14 20.90 -28.66
C LEU A 775 -7.37 19.58 -28.86
N ASP A 776 -7.53 18.91 -30.00
CA ASP A 776 -6.83 17.64 -30.32
C ASP A 776 -5.32 17.81 -30.17
N ARG A 777 -4.78 18.83 -30.86
CA ARG A 777 -3.34 19.14 -30.80
C ARG A 777 -2.84 19.48 -29.41
N LEU A 778 -3.69 20.04 -28.55
CA LEU A 778 -3.33 20.37 -27.17
C LEU A 778 -3.21 19.09 -26.33
N ILE A 779 -4.10 18.12 -26.55
CA ILE A 779 -4.07 16.81 -25.88
C ILE A 779 -2.91 15.97 -26.39
N ASP A 780 -2.71 15.88 -27.71
CA ASP A 780 -1.64 15.07 -28.32
C ASP A 780 -0.24 15.53 -27.86
N THR A 781 -0.02 16.85 -27.83
CA THR A 781 1.23 17.46 -27.32
C THR A 781 1.47 17.15 -25.83
N TRP A 782 0.42 16.85 -25.06
CA TRP A 782 0.49 16.48 -23.63
C TRP A 782 0.64 14.98 -23.41
N ALA A 783 0.02 14.14 -24.24
CA ALA A 783 0.16 12.68 -24.22
C ALA A 783 1.52 12.19 -24.75
N GLY A 784 2.29 13.06 -25.43
CA GLY A 784 3.59 12.71 -26.00
C GLY A 784 3.51 11.97 -27.34
N ILE A 785 2.40 12.14 -28.06
CA ILE A 785 2.08 11.51 -29.37
C ILE A 785 2.52 12.44 -30.52
#